data_AF-A0A3A6NQ31-F1
#
_entry.id   AF-A0A3A6NQ31-F1
#
_cell.length_a   1.000
_cell.length_b   1.000
_cell.length_c   1.000
_cell.angle_alpha   90.00
_cell.angle_beta   90.00
_cell.angle_gamma   90.00
#
_symmetry.space_group_name_H-M   'P 1'
#
loop_
_entity.id
_entity.type
_entity.pdbx_description
1 polymer ?
#
loop_
_entity_poly.entity_id
_entity_poly.type
_entity_poly.pdbx_seq_one_letter_code
_entity_poly.pdbx_strand_id
1 'polypeptide(L)'
;MMILFHAIRYYVSLSAVQVSTIRRSIDMKALSNMERIQIHQEVMMLLLSLYESKGKSFYYDDLFERDLHAFEKKTMEHNLIAIAHYLNLEMTDARIRLFSKKPMTPRTKDEHLLQNVKTALNQLHRHPEHFELLVNEVGNLLKLLSKNADPILFNTYDKDEEGMLKQKKVSKKDDLEKLMQLYERHVKSKKFELTQLIVNFYIDFLNMNIVSKHQELVALVLLYGLIAKDFSVFKYVSFFKYFLKEKEGWHSGVITASYYWASGYAQTDMLSRILLNLLIKAYEEVDDMAHEYVFEKELNKSNNIENSILKLDEIFSKEDLRKRHPNVSDATIDRTLKRLKDEDKIRPLGKGRSSKWQRIVQGNRKFGVEQLSLFNDWGHEPFFVKFKHFLNKYSSYMLWLGWVEDTMDIKKIKQLREETGLGMLEVKDALEKAKDDLDQARQFLKELNQKQAPSVRVASKGMTHLVILNDQAILFEVNAETDFVVKNPAFVEMVHRIGQALIQSQAITVKDALHVSIDGKRIEDIIALTGIVVKENIYLRRFHRIRKQFSQGFGSYIHQAGKLSILVILANPNPELGKDLAMHIASHAPTYLSLASLDPETIAYERFMYEKQQGPQSDVSFHHHLASLCLYQQPFIKNPDLFVSELVKDNPVIDFYRFELGQGIENKLNCRLDIPCDGSKISVTPIYGKEWNKMKLKKNVGKVDQIVRYVLALVLVVLAIVLPLWWLVIPAAVLVFTAIFSFCGLYTLFGLNTCKIEEEKK
;
A
#
# COMPACT_ATOMS: atom_id res chain seq x y z
N MET A 1 3.12 -32.89 40.63
CA MET A 1 1.87 -32.78 39.85
C MET A 1 0.64 -32.38 40.69
N MET A 2 0.35 -32.99 41.85
CA MET A 2 -0.82 -32.60 42.67
C MET A 2 -0.77 -31.17 43.23
N ILE A 3 0.42 -30.63 43.53
CA ILE A 3 0.59 -29.23 43.98
C ILE A 3 0.33 -28.24 42.83
N LEU A 4 0.69 -28.61 41.59
CA LEU A 4 0.41 -27.82 40.39
C LEU A 4 -1.09 -27.78 40.09
N PHE A 5 -1.80 -28.89 40.32
CA PHE A 5 -3.26 -28.96 40.19
C PHE A 5 -3.99 -28.14 41.28
N HIS A 6 -3.44 -28.05 42.50
CA HIS A 6 -4.00 -27.21 43.56
C HIS A 6 -3.78 -25.71 43.30
N ALA A 7 -2.61 -25.33 42.76
CA ALA A 7 -2.32 -23.95 42.37
C ALA A 7 -3.22 -23.48 41.21
N ILE A 8 -3.49 -24.34 40.23
CA ILE A 8 -4.42 -24.01 39.12
C ILE A 8 -5.86 -23.91 39.63
N ARG A 9 -6.28 -24.74 40.59
CA ARG A 9 -7.63 -24.67 41.17
C ARG A 9 -7.83 -23.43 42.06
N TYR A 10 -6.78 -22.97 42.74
CA TYR A 10 -6.79 -21.71 43.51
C TYR A 10 -6.74 -20.47 42.59
N TYR A 11 -6.05 -20.53 41.45
CA TYR A 11 -6.02 -19.44 40.48
C TYR A 11 -7.39 -19.26 39.79
N VAL A 12 -8.08 -20.36 39.47
CA VAL A 12 -9.44 -20.33 38.89
C VAL A 12 -10.48 -19.81 39.91
N SER A 13 -10.30 -20.06 41.21
CA SER A 13 -11.20 -19.51 42.24
C SER A 13 -10.91 -18.04 42.58
N LEU A 14 -9.68 -17.54 42.47
CA LEU A 14 -9.37 -16.11 42.63
C LEU A 14 -9.86 -15.25 41.45
N SER A 15 -9.86 -15.78 40.22
CA SER A 15 -10.55 -15.14 39.09
C SER A 15 -12.08 -15.13 39.21
N ALA A 16 -12.66 -15.97 40.09
CA ALA A 16 -14.09 -15.96 40.39
C ALA A 16 -14.47 -15.02 41.55
N VAL A 17 -13.51 -14.61 42.39
CA VAL A 17 -13.75 -13.80 43.60
C VAL A 17 -13.47 -12.30 43.39
N GLN A 18 -12.80 -11.90 42.31
CA GLN A 18 -12.66 -10.48 41.94
C GLN A 18 -13.77 -9.92 41.04
N VAL A 19 -14.81 -10.73 40.75
CA VAL A 19 -15.96 -10.33 39.91
C VAL A 19 -17.18 -9.90 40.75
N SER A 20 -17.12 -9.96 42.09
CA SER A 20 -18.30 -9.74 42.94
C SER A 20 -18.60 -8.29 43.34
N THR A 21 -17.97 -7.27 42.73
CA THR A 21 -18.20 -5.87 43.15
C THR A 21 -18.33 -4.86 42.01
N ILE A 22 -18.97 -5.23 40.90
CA ILE A 22 -19.58 -4.26 39.96
C ILE A 22 -21.00 -4.73 39.61
N ARG A 23 -21.94 -4.50 40.53
CA ARG A 23 -23.38 -4.51 40.22
C ARG A 23 -23.73 -3.17 39.56
N ARG A 24 -24.21 -3.19 38.31
CA ARG A 24 -25.40 -2.47 37.77
C ARG A 24 -25.36 -2.39 36.21
N SER A 25 -26.46 -2.86 35.61
CA SER A 25 -26.85 -2.90 34.18
C SER A 25 -25.92 -3.55 33.14
N ILE A 26 -26.45 -4.57 32.45
CA ILE A 26 -25.91 -5.07 31.17
C ILE A 26 -26.15 -3.96 30.13
N ASP A 27 -25.29 -2.94 30.13
CA ASP A 27 -25.37 -1.91 29.09
C ASP A 27 -24.76 -2.47 27.81
N MET A 28 -25.39 -2.18 26.68
CA MET A 28 -24.85 -2.43 25.35
C MET A 28 -23.49 -1.72 25.24
N LYS A 29 -22.37 -2.44 25.25
CA LYS A 29 -21.04 -1.85 25.50
C LYS A 29 -20.35 -1.40 24.21
N ALA A 30 -20.56 -2.06 23.09
CA ALA A 30 -19.96 -1.67 21.82
C ALA A 30 -20.69 -0.47 21.22
N LEU A 31 -22.01 -0.56 21.01
CA LEU A 31 -22.81 0.52 20.41
C LEU A 31 -22.88 1.78 21.27
N SER A 32 -22.88 1.67 22.61
CA SER A 32 -22.90 2.88 23.46
C SER A 32 -21.60 3.68 23.41
N ASN A 33 -20.49 3.08 22.99
CA ASN A 33 -19.16 3.69 22.98
C ASN A 33 -18.66 4.01 21.56
N MET A 34 -19.56 4.12 20.57
CA MET A 34 -19.23 4.39 19.17
C MET A 34 -18.39 5.66 18.95
N GLU A 35 -18.53 6.68 19.81
CA GLU A 35 -17.76 7.93 19.71
C GLU A 35 -16.25 7.76 19.88
N ARG A 36 -15.81 6.64 20.47
CA ARG A 36 -14.39 6.33 20.65
C ARG A 36 -13.75 5.71 19.41
N ILE A 37 -14.57 5.21 18.48
CA ILE A 37 -14.07 4.53 17.29
C ILE A 37 -13.46 5.57 16.36
N GLN A 38 -12.16 5.43 16.11
CA GLN A 38 -11.44 6.23 15.13
C GLN A 38 -11.36 5.45 13.81
N ILE A 39 -11.80 6.09 12.72
CA ILE A 39 -11.70 5.48 11.39
C ILE A 39 -10.30 5.75 10.86
N HIS A 40 -9.50 4.69 10.71
CA HIS A 40 -8.18 4.77 10.10
C HIS A 40 -8.27 5.14 8.61
N GLN A 41 -7.25 5.79 8.06
CA GLN A 41 -7.20 6.18 6.65
C GLN A 41 -7.43 4.99 5.70
N GLU A 42 -6.90 3.81 6.03
CA GLU A 42 -7.11 2.60 5.25
C GLU A 42 -8.58 2.18 5.19
N VAL A 43 -9.29 2.26 6.32
CA VAL A 43 -10.74 1.98 6.38
C VAL A 43 -11.51 3.02 5.57
N MET A 44 -11.10 4.29 5.60
CA MET A 44 -11.68 5.33 4.72
C MET A 44 -11.51 5.00 3.24
N MET A 45 -10.36 4.50 2.81
CA MET A 45 -10.13 4.09 1.41
C MET A 45 -11.00 2.89 1.01
N LEU A 46 -11.17 1.91 1.91
CA LEU A 46 -12.08 0.79 1.69
C LEU A 46 -13.53 1.27 1.59
N LEU A 47 -13.96 2.20 2.46
CA LEU A 47 -15.29 2.80 2.38
C LEU A 47 -15.50 3.54 1.07
N LEU A 48 -14.54 4.35 0.61
CA LEU A 48 -14.63 5.04 -0.67
C LEU A 48 -14.80 4.04 -1.83
N SER A 49 -13.99 2.99 -1.87
CA SER A 49 -14.05 1.94 -2.90
C SER A 49 -15.40 1.19 -2.87
N LEU A 50 -15.90 0.90 -1.67
CA LEU A 50 -17.19 0.26 -1.46
C LEU A 50 -18.34 1.15 -1.95
N TYR A 51 -18.36 2.42 -1.57
CA TYR A 51 -19.45 3.33 -1.94
C TYR A 51 -19.40 3.73 -3.42
N GLU A 52 -18.22 3.81 -4.04
CA GLU A 52 -18.08 3.89 -5.50
C GLU A 52 -18.72 2.68 -6.17
N SER A 53 -18.42 1.48 -5.70
CA SER A 53 -18.98 0.23 -6.23
C SER A 53 -20.49 0.13 -6.01
N LYS A 54 -20.97 0.53 -4.82
CA LYS A 54 -22.42 0.62 -4.51
C LYS A 54 -23.13 1.62 -5.41
N GLY A 55 -22.46 2.70 -5.82
CA GLY A 55 -22.99 3.68 -6.76
C GLY A 55 -23.34 3.07 -8.13
N LYS A 56 -22.74 1.94 -8.50
CA LYS A 56 -22.97 1.22 -9.76
C LYS A 56 -24.20 0.29 -9.71
N SER A 57 -24.85 0.12 -8.55
CA SER A 57 -25.95 -0.84 -8.38
C SER A 57 -27.13 -0.63 -9.32
N PHE A 58 -27.48 0.62 -9.64
CA PHE A 58 -28.62 0.90 -10.53
C PHE A 58 -28.44 0.29 -11.93
N TYR A 59 -27.21 0.25 -12.42
CA TYR A 59 -26.86 -0.30 -13.72
C TYR A 59 -26.96 -1.83 -13.72
N TYR A 60 -26.52 -2.48 -12.65
CA TYR A 60 -26.67 -3.94 -12.53
C TYR A 60 -28.15 -4.35 -12.47
N ASP A 61 -28.96 -3.57 -11.74
CA ASP A 61 -30.41 -3.80 -11.64
C ASP A 61 -31.09 -3.69 -13.03
N ASP A 62 -30.70 -2.72 -13.87
CA ASP A 62 -31.19 -2.60 -15.26
C ASP A 62 -30.65 -3.73 -16.16
N LEU A 63 -29.34 -4.00 -16.09
CA LEU A 63 -28.68 -4.98 -16.94
C LEU A 63 -29.23 -6.40 -16.74
N PHE A 64 -29.43 -6.79 -15.48
CA PHE A 64 -29.83 -8.14 -15.09
C PHE A 64 -31.34 -8.31 -14.93
N GLU A 65 -32.15 -7.27 -15.15
CA GLU A 65 -33.60 -7.26 -14.89
C GLU A 65 -34.31 -8.51 -15.43
N ARG A 66 -33.97 -8.93 -16.66
CA ARG A 66 -34.60 -10.06 -17.34
C ARG A 66 -34.30 -11.42 -16.72
N ASP A 67 -33.10 -11.58 -16.15
CA ASP A 67 -32.59 -12.85 -15.62
C ASP A 67 -32.45 -12.82 -14.09
N LEU A 68 -32.98 -11.79 -13.43
CA LEU A 68 -32.86 -11.58 -11.99
C LEU A 68 -33.23 -12.83 -11.17
N HIS A 69 -34.36 -13.46 -11.48
CA HIS A 69 -34.82 -14.67 -10.79
C HIS A 69 -33.82 -15.84 -10.90
N ALA A 70 -33.08 -15.95 -12.02
CA ALA A 70 -32.04 -16.97 -12.17
C ALA A 70 -30.84 -16.69 -11.27
N PHE A 71 -30.44 -15.41 -11.16
CA PHE A 71 -29.39 -14.99 -10.23
C PHE A 71 -29.79 -15.23 -8.78
N GLU A 72 -30.99 -14.79 -8.36
CA GLU A 72 -31.49 -14.99 -7.00
C GLU A 72 -31.50 -16.48 -6.62
N LYS A 73 -31.99 -17.35 -7.50
CA LYS A 73 -31.99 -18.80 -7.26
C LYS A 73 -30.56 -19.34 -7.07
N LYS A 74 -29.63 -18.96 -7.94
CA LYS A 74 -28.22 -19.39 -7.86
C LYS A 74 -27.54 -18.86 -6.60
N THR A 75 -27.80 -17.61 -6.23
CA THR A 75 -27.32 -16.99 -5.00
C THR A 75 -27.84 -17.72 -3.77
N MET A 76 -29.11 -18.06 -3.74
CA MET A 76 -29.72 -18.82 -2.66
C MET A 76 -29.15 -20.24 -2.55
N GLU A 77 -28.84 -20.90 -3.67
CA GLU A 77 -28.15 -22.18 -3.66
C GLU A 77 -26.77 -22.08 -2.99
N HIS A 78 -25.97 -21.07 -3.37
CA HIS A 78 -24.66 -20.83 -2.77
C HIS A 78 -24.73 -20.44 -1.29
N ASN A 79 -25.71 -19.60 -0.91
CA ASN A 79 -25.92 -19.21 0.48
C ASN A 79 -26.15 -20.44 1.38
N LEU A 80 -26.99 -21.37 0.93
CA LEU A 80 -27.30 -22.57 1.70
C LEU A 80 -26.14 -23.53 1.83
N ILE A 81 -25.39 -23.73 0.73
CA ILE A 81 -24.19 -24.58 0.76
C ILE A 81 -23.18 -23.99 1.75
N ALA A 82 -22.93 -22.67 1.68
CA ALA A 82 -21.96 -22.01 2.52
C ALA A 82 -22.35 -22.04 4.02
N ILE A 83 -23.63 -21.81 4.35
CA ILE A 83 -24.08 -21.90 5.74
C ILE A 83 -24.03 -23.33 6.27
N ALA A 84 -24.43 -24.33 5.49
CA ALA A 84 -24.37 -25.71 5.92
C ALA A 84 -22.92 -26.12 6.28
N HIS A 85 -21.94 -25.66 5.51
CA HIS A 85 -20.52 -25.82 5.79
C HIS A 85 -20.05 -24.99 6.99
N TYR A 86 -20.53 -23.75 7.16
CA TYR A 86 -20.19 -22.93 8.33
C TYR A 86 -20.67 -23.58 9.64
N LEU A 87 -21.88 -24.13 9.64
CA LEU A 87 -22.48 -24.77 10.82
C LEU A 87 -21.96 -26.19 11.08
N ASN A 88 -21.14 -26.75 10.19
CA ASN A 88 -20.69 -28.15 10.24
C ASN A 88 -21.84 -29.16 10.41
N LEU A 89 -22.92 -28.99 9.63
CA LEU A 89 -24.08 -29.88 9.69
C LEU A 89 -23.71 -31.32 9.29
N GLU A 90 -24.31 -32.32 9.94
CA GLU A 90 -24.09 -33.75 9.68
C GLU A 90 -24.81 -34.21 8.40
N MET A 91 -24.37 -33.70 7.25
CA MET A 91 -24.93 -33.99 5.93
C MET A 91 -23.81 -34.15 4.89
N THR A 92 -24.02 -35.03 3.90
CA THR A 92 -23.06 -35.14 2.78
C THR A 92 -23.18 -33.96 1.81
N ASP A 93 -22.08 -33.56 1.17
CA ASP A 93 -22.07 -32.47 0.19
C ASP A 93 -23.08 -32.65 -0.95
N ALA A 94 -23.23 -33.89 -1.42
CA ALA A 94 -24.22 -34.22 -2.44
C ALA A 94 -25.65 -33.96 -1.95
N ARG A 95 -25.93 -34.26 -0.67
CA ARG A 95 -27.22 -34.03 -0.04
C ARG A 95 -27.49 -32.53 0.15
N ILE A 96 -26.51 -31.76 0.60
CA ILE A 96 -26.61 -30.29 0.75
C ILE A 96 -26.88 -29.62 -0.61
N ARG A 97 -26.14 -30.01 -1.67
CA ARG A 97 -26.35 -29.52 -3.03
C ARG A 97 -27.72 -29.89 -3.61
N LEU A 98 -28.27 -31.03 -3.22
CA LEU A 98 -29.60 -31.44 -3.64
C LEU A 98 -30.70 -30.63 -2.91
N PHE A 99 -30.54 -30.39 -1.60
CA PHE A 99 -31.44 -29.58 -0.78
C PHE A 99 -31.53 -28.12 -1.22
N SER A 100 -30.40 -27.54 -1.65
CA SER A 100 -30.36 -26.18 -2.18
C SER A 100 -31.17 -26.08 -3.48
N LYS A 101 -30.99 -27.03 -4.40
CA LYS A 101 -31.60 -27.02 -5.75
C LYS A 101 -33.06 -27.43 -5.84
N LYS A 102 -33.47 -28.45 -5.08
CA LYS A 102 -34.78 -29.09 -5.20
C LYS A 102 -35.55 -29.02 -3.88
N PRO A 103 -36.89 -28.95 -3.91
CA PRO A 103 -37.70 -29.17 -2.72
C PRO A 103 -37.50 -30.63 -2.28
N MET A 104 -37.02 -30.83 -1.05
CA MET A 104 -36.74 -32.15 -0.48
C MET A 104 -37.42 -32.24 0.88
N THR A 105 -37.86 -33.44 1.26
CA THR A 105 -38.36 -33.69 2.61
C THR A 105 -37.18 -33.89 3.57
N PRO A 106 -37.04 -33.05 4.61
CA PRO A 106 -36.05 -33.24 5.66
C PRO A 106 -36.33 -34.49 6.50
N ARG A 107 -35.25 -35.20 6.86
CA ARG A 107 -35.29 -36.44 7.65
C ARG A 107 -34.61 -36.33 8.99
N THR A 108 -33.53 -35.55 9.07
CA THR A 108 -32.74 -35.33 10.29
C THR A 108 -33.01 -33.95 10.85
N LYS A 109 -32.64 -33.72 12.11
CA LYS A 109 -32.72 -32.39 12.73
C LYS A 109 -31.92 -31.33 11.96
N ASP A 110 -30.75 -31.69 11.45
CA ASP A 110 -29.90 -30.80 10.65
C ASP A 110 -30.51 -30.48 9.29
N GLU A 111 -31.16 -31.47 8.66
CA GLU A 111 -31.93 -31.24 7.42
C GLU A 111 -33.12 -30.30 7.69
N HIS A 112 -33.82 -30.46 8.81
CA HIS A 112 -34.88 -29.54 9.23
C HIS A 112 -34.33 -28.13 9.48
N LEU A 113 -33.21 -28.01 10.19
CA LEU A 113 -32.55 -26.72 10.45
C LEU A 113 -32.16 -26.02 9.15
N LEU A 114 -31.51 -26.73 8.21
CA LEU A 114 -31.12 -26.17 6.92
C LEU A 114 -32.35 -25.75 6.09
N GLN A 115 -33.45 -26.49 6.14
CA GLN A 115 -34.72 -26.13 5.50
C GLN A 115 -35.35 -24.89 6.14
N ASN A 116 -35.24 -24.73 7.46
CA ASN A 116 -35.72 -23.54 8.17
C ASN A 116 -34.86 -22.32 7.82
N VAL A 117 -33.53 -22.47 7.77
CA VAL A 117 -32.59 -21.44 7.31
C VAL A 117 -32.90 -21.04 5.87
N LYS A 118 -33.16 -21.99 4.97
CA LYS A 118 -33.63 -21.72 3.60
C LYS A 118 -34.87 -20.85 3.57
N THR A 119 -35.82 -21.15 4.44
CA THR A 119 -37.07 -20.38 4.54
C THR A 119 -36.79 -18.95 5.03
N ALA A 120 -35.99 -18.79 6.08
CA ALA A 120 -35.61 -17.49 6.63
C ALA A 120 -34.86 -16.62 5.61
N LEU A 121 -33.85 -17.18 4.95
CA LEU A 121 -33.06 -16.44 3.96
C LEU A 121 -33.89 -16.08 2.72
N ASN A 122 -34.79 -16.96 2.27
CA ASN A 122 -35.70 -16.62 1.16
C ASN A 122 -36.63 -15.45 1.52
N GLN A 123 -37.08 -15.37 2.77
CA GLN A 123 -37.89 -14.23 3.23
C GLN A 123 -37.09 -12.94 3.22
N LEU A 124 -35.83 -12.98 3.69
CA LEU A 124 -34.93 -11.82 3.67
C LEU A 124 -34.53 -11.38 2.27
N HIS A 125 -34.32 -12.33 1.36
CA HIS A 125 -33.76 -12.05 0.04
C HIS A 125 -34.79 -11.57 -0.99
N ARG A 126 -36.08 -11.89 -0.83
CA ARG A 126 -37.13 -11.44 -1.77
C ARG A 126 -37.36 -9.93 -1.74
N HIS A 127 -37.31 -9.34 -0.55
CA HIS A 127 -37.57 -7.92 -0.32
C HIS A 127 -36.64 -7.39 0.78
N PRO A 128 -35.31 -7.37 0.55
CA PRO A 128 -34.35 -6.92 1.54
C PRO A 128 -34.58 -5.47 1.98
N GLU A 129 -35.12 -4.63 1.10
CA GLU A 129 -35.48 -3.23 1.36
C GLU A 129 -36.51 -3.07 2.48
N HIS A 130 -37.39 -4.08 2.66
CA HIS A 130 -38.41 -4.10 3.70
C HIS A 130 -37.90 -4.71 5.01
N PHE A 131 -36.63 -5.09 5.10
CA PHE A 131 -36.08 -5.62 6.34
C PHE A 131 -36.06 -4.55 7.42
N GLU A 132 -36.76 -4.81 8.52
CA GLU A 132 -36.74 -3.99 9.73
C GLU A 132 -36.26 -4.81 10.91
N LEU A 133 -35.37 -4.22 11.70
CA LEU A 133 -34.77 -4.87 12.85
C LEU A 133 -35.73 -4.77 14.05
N LEU A 134 -36.75 -5.63 14.08
CA LEU A 134 -37.76 -5.66 15.14
C LEU A 134 -37.61 -6.89 16.05
N VAL A 135 -37.83 -6.70 17.35
CA VAL A 135 -37.71 -7.78 18.37
C VAL A 135 -38.68 -8.92 18.08
N ASN A 136 -39.89 -8.60 17.62
CA ASN A 136 -40.89 -9.60 17.27
C ASN A 136 -40.48 -10.42 16.04
N GLU A 137 -39.82 -9.80 15.06
CA GLU A 137 -39.27 -10.50 13.90
C GLU A 137 -38.12 -11.44 14.29
N VAL A 138 -37.26 -11.04 15.23
CA VAL A 138 -36.27 -11.96 15.80
C VAL A 138 -36.96 -13.13 16.50
N GLY A 139 -38.01 -12.87 17.28
CA GLY A 139 -38.81 -13.93 17.90
C GLY A 139 -39.46 -14.89 16.89
N ASN A 140 -39.95 -14.37 15.76
CA ASN A 140 -40.49 -15.16 14.66
C ASN A 140 -39.39 -16.00 13.99
N LEU A 141 -38.20 -15.43 13.80
CA LEU A 141 -37.02 -16.14 13.30
C LEU A 141 -36.63 -17.29 14.24
N LEU A 142 -36.59 -17.09 15.56
CA LEU A 142 -36.26 -18.17 16.51
C LEU A 142 -37.26 -19.32 16.41
N LYS A 143 -38.56 -19.02 16.33
CA LYS A 143 -39.62 -20.01 16.14
C LYS A 143 -39.47 -20.77 14.81
N LEU A 144 -39.17 -20.04 13.73
CA LEU A 144 -38.94 -20.62 12.41
C LEU A 144 -37.76 -21.58 12.42
N LEU A 145 -36.61 -21.16 12.96
CA LEU A 145 -35.40 -21.98 13.04
C LEU A 145 -35.60 -23.22 13.91
N SER A 146 -36.44 -23.13 14.94
CA SER A 146 -36.75 -24.22 15.88
C SER A 146 -37.73 -25.27 15.32
N LYS A 147 -38.38 -25.01 14.18
CA LYS A 147 -39.45 -25.89 13.67
C LYS A 147 -38.91 -27.28 13.31
N ASN A 148 -39.30 -28.30 14.07
CA ASN A 148 -38.81 -29.69 13.94
C ASN A 148 -37.28 -29.82 14.08
N ALA A 149 -36.65 -28.85 14.75
CA ALA A 149 -35.24 -28.84 15.11
C ALA A 149 -35.11 -28.59 16.62
N ASP A 150 -33.90 -28.36 17.09
CA ASP A 150 -33.68 -28.02 18.50
C ASP A 150 -34.32 -26.65 18.86
N PRO A 151 -34.97 -26.52 20.03
CA PRO A 151 -35.64 -25.28 20.41
C PRO A 151 -34.63 -24.16 20.71
N ILE A 152 -34.88 -23.01 20.10
CA ILE A 152 -34.12 -21.78 20.23
C ILE A 152 -35.00 -20.74 20.93
N LEU A 153 -34.63 -20.34 22.14
CA LEU A 153 -35.42 -19.47 23.01
C LEU A 153 -34.60 -18.26 23.47
N PHE A 154 -35.28 -17.20 23.90
CA PHE A 154 -34.62 -16.10 24.60
C PHE A 154 -34.14 -16.56 25.98
N ASN A 155 -32.90 -16.24 26.32
CA ASN A 155 -32.36 -16.49 27.64
C ASN A 155 -33.02 -15.59 28.70
N THR A 156 -32.94 -16.01 29.97
CA THR A 156 -33.42 -15.25 31.13
C THR A 156 -32.30 -15.07 32.15
N TYR A 157 -32.36 -14.02 32.95
CA TYR A 157 -31.45 -13.81 34.08
C TYR A 157 -32.23 -13.31 35.30
N ASP A 158 -31.65 -13.50 36.49
CA ASP A 158 -32.25 -13.03 37.73
C ASP A 158 -31.88 -11.56 37.96
N LYS A 159 -32.90 -10.70 38.12
CA LYS A 159 -32.75 -9.30 38.46
C LYS A 159 -33.16 -9.10 39.92
N ASP A 160 -32.24 -8.53 40.71
CA ASP A 160 -32.51 -8.17 42.09
C ASP A 160 -33.57 -7.05 42.14
N GLU A 161 -34.64 -7.24 42.92
CA GLU A 161 -35.61 -6.19 43.25
C GLU A 161 -35.28 -5.55 44.61
N GLU A 162 -35.85 -4.38 44.89
CA GLU A 162 -35.75 -3.75 46.22
C GLU A 162 -36.46 -4.64 47.26
N GLY A 163 -35.68 -5.47 47.96
CA GLY A 163 -36.11 -6.38 49.02
C GLY A 163 -35.05 -7.47 49.27
N MET A 164 -34.89 -7.93 50.52
CA MET A 164 -33.76 -8.82 50.92
C MET A 164 -33.68 -10.16 50.16
N LEU A 165 -34.78 -10.69 49.62
CA LEU A 165 -34.85 -12.03 49.02
C LEU A 165 -35.68 -12.10 47.73
N LYS A 166 -36.05 -10.96 47.12
CA LYS A 166 -36.85 -10.96 45.89
C LYS A 166 -35.96 -10.92 44.66
N GLN A 167 -35.93 -12.02 43.92
CA GLN A 167 -35.33 -12.10 42.60
C GLN A 167 -36.43 -12.26 41.56
N LYS A 168 -36.43 -11.39 40.56
CA LYS A 168 -37.34 -11.47 39.41
C LYS A 168 -36.58 -12.01 38.21
N LYS A 169 -37.08 -13.09 37.60
CA LYS A 169 -36.58 -13.56 36.31
C LYS A 169 -37.00 -12.59 35.21
N VAL A 170 -36.01 -12.02 34.53
CA VAL A 170 -36.19 -11.09 33.39
C VAL A 170 -35.72 -11.78 32.11
N SER A 171 -36.46 -11.59 31.03
CA SER A 171 -36.08 -12.11 29.72
C SER A 171 -35.08 -11.18 29.04
N LYS A 172 -34.06 -11.74 28.40
CA LYS A 172 -33.14 -10.99 27.54
C LYS A 172 -33.79 -10.46 26.25
N LYS A 173 -35.06 -10.81 25.99
CA LYS A 173 -35.88 -10.14 24.97
C LYS A 173 -35.93 -8.63 25.20
N ASP A 174 -36.07 -8.20 26.45
CA ASP A 174 -36.14 -6.77 26.81
C ASP A 174 -34.79 -6.07 26.57
N ASP A 175 -33.68 -6.79 26.72
CA ASP A 175 -32.34 -6.26 26.45
C ASP A 175 -32.05 -6.18 24.94
N LEU A 176 -32.54 -7.15 24.17
CA LEU A 176 -32.52 -7.07 22.70
C LEU A 176 -33.30 -5.84 22.20
N GLU A 177 -34.45 -5.55 22.80
CA GLU A 177 -35.24 -4.37 22.45
C GLU A 177 -34.45 -3.08 22.65
N LYS A 178 -33.77 -2.94 23.79
CA LYS A 178 -32.89 -1.78 24.06
C LYS A 178 -31.74 -1.70 23.05
N LEU A 179 -31.12 -2.84 22.73
CA LEU A 179 -30.02 -2.90 21.76
C LEU A 179 -30.48 -2.42 20.37
N MET A 180 -31.65 -2.87 19.92
CA MET A 180 -32.23 -2.47 18.64
C MET A 180 -32.62 -0.98 18.64
N GLN A 181 -33.23 -0.48 19.71
CA GLN A 181 -33.54 0.95 19.85
C GLN A 181 -32.28 1.82 19.82
N LEU A 182 -31.18 1.37 20.44
CA LEU A 182 -29.90 2.06 20.40
C LEU A 182 -29.30 2.06 18.99
N TYR A 183 -29.32 0.91 18.31
CA TYR A 183 -28.90 0.79 16.91
C TYR A 183 -29.69 1.75 16.00
N GLU A 184 -31.02 1.74 16.09
CA GLU A 184 -31.88 2.64 15.31
C GLU A 184 -31.60 4.12 15.59
N ARG A 185 -31.34 4.48 16.85
CA ARG A 185 -30.98 5.86 17.22
C ARG A 185 -29.68 6.29 16.52
N HIS A 186 -28.68 5.41 16.46
CA HIS A 186 -27.43 5.69 15.77
C HIS A 186 -27.58 5.74 14.24
N VAL A 187 -28.41 4.88 13.66
CA VAL A 187 -28.73 4.95 12.23
C VAL A 187 -29.43 6.28 11.90
N LYS A 188 -30.41 6.70 12.71
CA LYS A 188 -31.14 7.97 12.54
C LYS A 188 -30.24 9.18 12.73
N SER A 189 -29.24 9.12 13.61
CA SER A 189 -28.33 10.24 13.84
C SER A 189 -27.37 10.49 12.69
N LYS A 190 -27.12 9.50 11.83
CA LYS A 190 -26.19 9.55 10.69
C LYS A 190 -24.76 9.97 11.07
N LYS A 191 -24.40 9.87 12.36
CA LYS A 191 -23.07 10.25 12.88
C LYS A 191 -22.00 9.20 12.60
N PHE A 192 -22.41 7.94 12.48
CA PHE A 192 -21.51 6.80 12.34
C PHE A 192 -21.76 6.07 11.03
N GLU A 193 -20.70 5.45 10.52
CA GLU A 193 -20.78 4.63 9.32
C GLU A 193 -21.60 3.35 9.58
N LEU A 194 -22.42 2.95 8.61
CA LEU A 194 -23.38 1.86 8.70
C LEU A 194 -22.73 0.49 8.95
N THR A 195 -21.71 0.10 8.17
CA THR A 195 -20.98 -1.15 8.39
C THR A 195 -20.35 -1.22 9.78
N GLN A 196 -19.86 -0.10 10.32
CA GLN A 196 -19.36 -0.02 11.70
C GLN A 196 -20.48 -0.26 12.71
N LEU A 197 -21.66 0.34 12.53
CA LEU A 197 -22.82 0.13 13.39
C LEU A 197 -23.27 -1.34 13.37
N ILE A 198 -23.30 -1.95 12.19
CA ILE A 198 -23.70 -3.36 12.00
C ILE A 198 -22.73 -4.29 12.75
N VAL A 199 -21.40 -4.07 12.62
CA VAL A 199 -20.39 -4.88 13.33
C VAL A 199 -20.50 -4.72 14.85
N ASN A 200 -20.69 -3.50 15.34
CA ASN A 200 -20.80 -3.27 16.80
C ASN A 200 -22.12 -3.84 17.35
N PHE A 201 -23.23 -3.76 16.60
CA PHE A 201 -24.48 -4.46 16.94
C PHE A 201 -24.27 -5.97 17.02
N TYR A 202 -23.58 -6.56 16.04
CA TYR A 202 -23.28 -7.99 15.99
C TYR A 202 -22.48 -8.43 17.23
N ILE A 203 -21.47 -7.64 17.64
CA ILE A 203 -20.65 -7.92 18.83
C ILE A 203 -21.43 -7.78 20.13
N ASP A 204 -22.25 -6.74 20.28
CA ASP A 204 -23.14 -6.62 21.43
C ASP A 204 -24.11 -7.81 21.49
N PHE A 205 -24.74 -8.17 20.36
CA PHE A 205 -25.67 -9.30 20.30
C PHE A 205 -25.01 -10.60 20.78
N LEU A 206 -23.82 -10.92 20.28
CA LEU A 206 -23.07 -12.12 20.67
C LEU A 206 -22.73 -12.13 22.17
N ASN A 207 -22.09 -11.06 22.67
CA ASN A 207 -21.62 -11.01 24.05
C ASN A 207 -22.75 -10.89 25.07
N MET A 208 -23.90 -10.33 24.68
CA MET A 208 -25.09 -10.29 25.53
C MET A 208 -25.73 -11.67 25.70
N ASN A 209 -25.32 -12.70 24.94
CA ASN A 209 -25.83 -14.07 25.03
C ASN A 209 -27.36 -14.12 25.13
N ILE A 210 -28.01 -13.54 24.11
CA ILE A 210 -29.46 -13.26 24.07
C ILE A 210 -30.28 -14.55 23.87
N VAL A 211 -29.74 -15.51 23.13
CA VAL A 211 -30.44 -16.72 22.69
C VAL A 211 -29.78 -17.98 23.27
N SER A 212 -30.58 -19.00 23.57
CA SER A 212 -30.14 -20.22 24.27
C SER A 212 -29.27 -21.16 23.45
N LYS A 213 -29.55 -21.29 22.14
CA LYS A 213 -28.85 -22.17 21.20
C LYS A 213 -28.66 -21.43 19.87
N HIS A 214 -27.64 -21.84 19.11
CA HIS A 214 -27.36 -21.29 17.78
C HIS A 214 -27.23 -19.75 17.77
N GLN A 215 -26.68 -19.16 18.83
CA GLN A 215 -26.47 -17.71 18.98
C GLN A 215 -25.77 -17.10 17.76
N GLU A 216 -24.70 -17.75 17.28
CA GLU A 216 -23.96 -17.29 16.10
C GLU A 216 -24.78 -17.35 14.81
N LEU A 217 -25.57 -18.42 14.60
CA LEU A 217 -26.43 -18.52 13.41
C LEU A 217 -27.46 -17.40 13.38
N VAL A 218 -28.12 -17.14 14.51
CA VAL A 218 -29.10 -16.06 14.62
C VAL A 218 -28.41 -14.72 14.36
N ALA A 219 -27.24 -14.49 14.97
CA ALA A 219 -26.46 -13.28 14.75
C ALA A 219 -26.05 -13.10 13.27
N LEU A 220 -25.67 -14.18 12.58
CA LEU A 220 -25.31 -14.16 11.16
C LEU A 220 -26.50 -13.90 10.23
N VAL A 221 -27.67 -14.45 10.54
CA VAL A 221 -28.91 -14.15 9.79
C VAL A 221 -29.28 -12.68 9.94
N LEU A 222 -29.15 -12.11 11.16
CA LEU A 222 -29.40 -10.69 11.41
C LEU A 222 -28.36 -9.79 10.74
N LEU A 223 -27.07 -10.16 10.81
CA LEU A 223 -25.98 -9.50 10.11
C LEU A 223 -26.28 -9.44 8.60
N TYR A 224 -26.64 -10.57 8.00
CA TYR A 224 -27.00 -10.64 6.59
C TYR A 224 -28.23 -9.78 6.27
N GLY A 225 -29.29 -9.81 7.08
CA GLY A 225 -30.47 -8.96 6.89
C GLY A 225 -30.14 -7.47 6.92
N LEU A 226 -29.33 -7.04 7.89
CA LEU A 226 -28.90 -5.64 8.02
C LEU A 226 -28.07 -5.17 6.84
N ILE A 227 -27.18 -6.03 6.33
CA ILE A 227 -26.34 -5.71 5.18
C ILE A 227 -27.17 -5.74 3.88
N ALA A 228 -27.94 -6.80 3.65
CA ALA A 228 -28.68 -7.00 2.40
C ALA A 228 -29.68 -5.87 2.14
N LYS A 229 -30.22 -5.25 3.20
CA LYS A 229 -31.06 -4.05 3.13
C LYS A 229 -30.42 -2.90 2.36
N ASP A 230 -29.14 -2.63 2.60
CA ASP A 230 -28.42 -1.47 2.07
C ASP A 230 -27.49 -1.80 0.90
N PHE A 231 -27.17 -3.08 0.69
CA PHE A 231 -26.25 -3.53 -0.35
C PHE A 231 -26.93 -4.53 -1.28
N SER A 232 -27.51 -4.02 -2.38
CA SER A 232 -28.27 -4.80 -3.37
C SER A 232 -27.44 -5.84 -4.15
N VAL A 233 -26.11 -5.77 -4.05
CA VAL A 233 -25.18 -6.73 -4.67
C VAL A 233 -25.52 -8.18 -4.34
N PHE A 234 -26.07 -8.43 -3.15
CA PHE A 234 -26.42 -9.77 -2.70
C PHE A 234 -27.64 -10.38 -3.37
N LYS A 235 -28.34 -9.66 -4.27
CA LYS A 235 -29.29 -10.26 -5.22
C LYS A 235 -28.55 -11.20 -6.20
N TYR A 236 -27.34 -10.81 -6.61
CA TYR A 236 -26.57 -11.45 -7.69
C TYR A 236 -25.52 -12.44 -7.20
N VAL A 237 -24.95 -12.19 -6.02
CA VAL A 237 -23.85 -13.00 -5.46
C VAL A 237 -24.11 -13.37 -4.00
N SER A 238 -23.47 -14.45 -3.55
CA SER A 238 -23.67 -14.99 -2.20
C SER A 238 -22.78 -14.33 -1.15
N PHE A 239 -23.39 -13.67 -0.16
CA PHE A 239 -22.69 -13.18 1.04
C PHE A 239 -21.97 -14.32 1.77
N PHE A 240 -22.68 -15.41 2.04
CA PHE A 240 -22.16 -16.51 2.85
C PHE A 240 -21.00 -17.24 2.17
N LYS A 241 -20.93 -17.26 0.83
CA LYS A 241 -19.78 -17.78 0.07
C LYS A 241 -18.49 -17.07 0.45
N TYR A 242 -18.51 -15.74 0.55
CA TYR A 242 -17.32 -14.97 0.94
C TYR A 242 -17.09 -15.01 2.44
N PHE A 243 -18.18 -14.97 3.23
CA PHE A 243 -18.08 -15.07 4.68
C PHE A 243 -17.39 -16.38 5.11
N LEU A 244 -17.73 -17.50 4.47
CA LEU A 244 -17.12 -18.80 4.73
C LEU A 244 -15.61 -18.81 4.43
N LYS A 245 -15.15 -18.07 3.40
CA LYS A 245 -13.72 -17.96 3.08
C LYS A 245 -12.95 -17.22 4.16
N GLU A 246 -13.56 -16.21 4.76
CA GLU A 246 -12.96 -15.37 5.80
C GLU A 246 -13.30 -15.85 7.23
N LYS A 247 -13.89 -17.05 7.39
CA LYS A 247 -14.45 -17.52 8.68
C LYS A 247 -13.45 -17.50 9.84
N GLU A 248 -12.19 -17.89 9.58
CA GLU A 248 -11.14 -17.94 10.61
C GLU A 248 -10.72 -16.53 11.04
N GLY A 249 -10.62 -15.62 10.06
CA GLY A 249 -10.37 -14.20 10.32
C GLY A 249 -11.53 -13.56 11.08
N TRP A 250 -12.76 -13.86 10.68
CA TRP A 250 -13.96 -13.38 11.39
C TRP A 250 -13.99 -13.88 12.84
N HIS A 251 -13.76 -15.17 13.06
CA HIS A 251 -13.71 -15.75 14.40
C HIS A 251 -12.63 -15.08 15.28
N SER A 252 -11.43 -14.89 14.74
CA SER A 252 -10.34 -14.17 15.41
C SER A 252 -10.75 -12.73 15.77
N GLY A 253 -11.39 -12.03 14.83
CA GLY A 253 -11.90 -10.67 15.05
C GLY A 253 -12.99 -10.60 16.12
N VAL A 254 -13.87 -11.60 16.20
CA VAL A 254 -14.87 -11.70 17.27
C VAL A 254 -14.18 -11.87 18.63
N ILE A 255 -13.18 -12.75 18.73
CA ILE A 255 -12.41 -12.94 19.98
C ILE A 255 -11.78 -11.62 20.42
N THR A 256 -11.10 -10.92 19.51
CA THR A 256 -10.45 -9.63 19.78
C THR A 256 -11.46 -8.57 20.21
N ALA A 257 -12.60 -8.47 19.52
CA ALA A 257 -13.65 -7.51 19.85
C ALA A 257 -14.30 -7.82 21.22
N SER A 258 -14.50 -9.10 21.53
CA SER A 258 -15.10 -9.56 22.77
C SER A 258 -14.17 -9.44 23.99
N TYR A 259 -12.85 -9.50 23.80
CA TYR A 259 -11.88 -9.53 24.91
C TYR A 259 -12.02 -8.34 25.87
N TYR A 260 -12.17 -7.12 25.35
CA TYR A 260 -12.35 -5.89 26.14
C TYR A 260 -13.79 -5.36 26.13
N TRP A 261 -14.75 -6.17 25.67
CA TRP A 261 -16.15 -5.75 25.53
C TRP A 261 -16.78 -5.38 26.88
N ALA A 262 -16.55 -6.18 27.92
CA ALA A 262 -17.12 -5.94 29.26
C ALA A 262 -16.70 -4.59 29.86
N SER A 263 -15.51 -4.09 29.48
CA SER A 263 -14.97 -2.80 29.91
C SER A 263 -15.44 -1.61 29.05
N GLY A 264 -16.25 -1.83 28.00
CA GLY A 264 -16.67 -0.77 27.08
C GLY A 264 -15.63 -0.40 26.01
N TYR A 265 -14.64 -1.27 25.76
CA TYR A 265 -13.55 -1.03 24.80
C TYR A 265 -13.48 -2.15 23.75
N ALA A 266 -14.62 -2.51 23.15
CA ALA A 266 -14.67 -3.53 22.11
C ALA A 266 -13.84 -3.11 20.87
N GLN A 267 -12.86 -3.94 20.48
CA GLN A 267 -11.99 -3.67 19.33
C GLN A 267 -12.59 -4.26 18.04
N THR A 268 -13.40 -3.47 17.33
CA THR A 268 -14.15 -3.92 16.14
C THR A 268 -13.49 -3.61 14.79
N ASP A 269 -12.28 -3.04 14.78
CA ASP A 269 -11.57 -2.61 13.55
C ASP A 269 -11.30 -3.78 12.58
N MET A 270 -10.82 -4.92 13.09
CA MET A 270 -10.56 -6.11 12.28
C MET A 270 -11.83 -6.63 11.58
N LEU A 271 -12.95 -6.72 12.32
CA LEU A 271 -14.23 -7.18 11.78
C LEU A 271 -14.78 -6.21 10.74
N SER A 272 -14.63 -4.91 10.98
CA SER A 272 -15.06 -3.86 10.07
C SER A 272 -14.30 -3.96 8.74
N ARG A 273 -12.98 -4.16 8.78
CA ARG A 273 -12.16 -4.38 7.58
C ARG A 273 -12.55 -5.64 6.82
N ILE A 274 -12.76 -6.75 7.52
CA ILE A 274 -13.19 -8.02 6.90
C ILE A 274 -14.54 -7.83 6.21
N LEU A 275 -15.50 -7.17 6.87
CA LEU A 275 -16.81 -6.89 6.29
C LEU A 275 -16.71 -6.00 5.04
N LEU A 276 -15.92 -4.93 5.09
CA LEU A 276 -15.70 -4.03 3.95
C LEU A 276 -15.07 -4.76 2.77
N ASN A 277 -14.01 -5.54 3.00
CA ASN A 277 -13.35 -6.32 1.96
C ASN A 277 -14.29 -7.37 1.35
N LEU A 278 -15.13 -8.01 2.18
CA LEU A 278 -16.16 -8.94 1.72
C LEU A 278 -17.14 -8.25 0.78
N LEU A 279 -17.64 -7.07 1.17
CA LEU A 279 -18.57 -6.29 0.36
C LEU A 279 -17.94 -5.85 -0.96
N ILE A 280 -16.70 -5.37 -0.95
CA ILE A 280 -15.97 -4.97 -2.17
C ILE A 280 -15.82 -6.17 -3.11
N LYS A 281 -15.34 -7.31 -2.61
CA LYS A 281 -15.21 -8.55 -3.41
C LYS A 281 -16.55 -9.01 -4.02
N ALA A 282 -17.66 -8.80 -3.31
CA ALA A 282 -18.99 -9.10 -3.83
C ALA A 282 -19.34 -8.18 -5.01
N TYR A 283 -19.05 -6.89 -4.93
CA TYR A 283 -19.28 -5.96 -6.04
C TYR A 283 -18.36 -6.21 -7.23
N GLU A 284 -17.09 -6.57 -6.99
CA GLU A 284 -16.16 -6.96 -8.06
C GLU A 284 -16.68 -8.18 -8.84
N GLU A 285 -17.20 -9.21 -8.17
CA GLU A 285 -17.79 -10.37 -8.88
C GLU A 285 -19.04 -9.99 -9.69
N VAL A 286 -19.86 -9.05 -9.21
CA VAL A 286 -21.01 -8.55 -9.96
C VAL A 286 -20.59 -7.72 -11.17
N ASP A 287 -19.55 -6.91 -11.04
CA ASP A 287 -18.97 -6.14 -12.15
C ASP A 287 -18.42 -7.10 -13.22
N ASP A 288 -17.65 -8.12 -12.82
CA ASP A 288 -17.17 -9.17 -13.73
C ASP A 288 -18.33 -9.90 -14.43
N MET A 289 -19.38 -10.25 -13.68
CA MET A 289 -20.59 -10.85 -14.24
C MET A 289 -21.29 -9.93 -15.24
N ALA A 290 -21.30 -8.62 -14.99
CA ALA A 290 -21.92 -7.64 -15.88
C ALA A 290 -21.17 -7.55 -17.22
N HIS A 291 -19.83 -7.51 -17.17
CA HIS A 291 -18.99 -7.53 -18.36
C HIS A 291 -19.20 -8.80 -19.19
N GLU A 292 -19.22 -9.97 -18.54
CA GLU A 292 -19.49 -11.24 -19.23
C GLU A 292 -20.90 -11.26 -19.84
N TYR A 293 -21.90 -10.78 -19.11
CA TYR A 293 -23.30 -10.76 -19.55
C TYR A 293 -23.52 -9.83 -20.76
N VAL A 294 -22.94 -8.62 -20.75
CA VAL A 294 -22.97 -7.69 -21.89
C VAL A 294 -22.31 -8.31 -23.12
N PHE A 295 -21.11 -8.87 -22.94
CA PHE A 295 -20.38 -9.52 -24.02
C PHE A 295 -21.16 -10.71 -24.63
N GLU A 296 -21.81 -11.53 -23.80
CA GLU A 296 -22.64 -12.64 -24.27
C GLU A 296 -23.90 -12.20 -25.01
N LYS A 297 -24.47 -11.04 -24.65
CA LYS A 297 -25.64 -10.45 -25.32
C LYS A 297 -25.30 -9.93 -26.72
N GLU A 298 -24.07 -9.46 -26.93
CA GLU A 298 -23.58 -8.96 -28.22
C GLU A 298 -23.08 -10.07 -29.15
N LEU A 299 -22.74 -11.23 -28.60
CA LEU A 299 -22.34 -12.39 -29.39
C LEU A 299 -23.53 -13.05 -30.08
N ASN A 300 -23.40 -13.29 -31.39
CA ASN A 300 -24.26 -14.24 -32.10
C ASN A 300 -24.25 -15.59 -31.35
N LYS A 301 -25.42 -16.21 -31.14
CA LYS A 301 -25.58 -17.47 -30.39
C LYS A 301 -24.57 -18.55 -30.80
N SER A 302 -24.20 -18.61 -32.08
CA SER A 302 -23.16 -19.54 -32.58
C SER A 302 -21.74 -19.19 -32.09
N ASN A 303 -21.39 -17.90 -32.03
CA ASN A 303 -20.10 -17.43 -31.53
C ASN A 303 -19.99 -17.60 -30.01
N ASN A 304 -21.10 -17.47 -29.27
CA ASN A 304 -21.13 -17.74 -27.83
C ASN A 304 -20.90 -19.25 -27.52
N ILE A 305 -21.52 -20.13 -28.30
CA ILE A 305 -21.25 -21.58 -28.21
C ILE A 305 -19.77 -21.89 -28.51
N GLU A 306 -19.18 -21.28 -29.56
CA GLU A 306 -17.77 -21.45 -29.89
C GLU A 306 -16.85 -20.99 -28.75
N ASN A 307 -17.09 -19.81 -28.17
CA ASN A 307 -16.31 -19.32 -27.03
C ASN A 307 -16.44 -20.26 -25.81
N SER A 308 -17.64 -20.78 -25.57
CA SER A 308 -17.86 -21.75 -24.50
C SER A 308 -17.11 -23.07 -24.71
N ILE A 309 -16.99 -23.53 -25.96
CA ILE A 309 -16.17 -24.70 -26.32
C ILE A 309 -14.69 -24.44 -26.03
N LEU A 310 -14.19 -23.22 -26.26
CA LEU A 310 -12.82 -22.84 -25.92
C LEU A 310 -12.55 -22.82 -24.40
N LYS A 311 -13.59 -22.60 -23.59
CA LYS A 311 -13.51 -22.60 -22.12
C LYS A 311 -13.81 -23.96 -21.47
N LEU A 312 -14.29 -24.96 -22.22
CA LEU A 312 -14.55 -26.31 -21.72
C LEU A 312 -13.27 -27.15 -21.67
N ASP A 313 -13.36 -28.32 -21.04
CA ASP A 313 -12.30 -29.32 -21.06
C ASP A 313 -12.05 -29.81 -22.50
N GLU A 314 -10.85 -30.34 -22.74
CA GLU A 314 -10.41 -30.75 -24.10
C GLU A 314 -11.38 -31.72 -24.76
N ILE A 315 -12.05 -32.57 -23.96
CA ILE A 315 -13.12 -33.46 -24.39
C ILE A 315 -14.43 -33.02 -23.74
N PHE A 316 -15.44 -32.73 -24.55
CA PHE A 316 -16.74 -32.25 -24.07
C PHE A 316 -17.90 -32.93 -24.83
N SER A 317 -19.11 -32.85 -24.27
CA SER A 317 -20.33 -33.39 -24.89
C SER A 317 -21.33 -32.29 -25.28
N LYS A 318 -22.29 -32.63 -26.14
CA LYS A 318 -23.41 -31.74 -26.47
C LYS A 318 -24.23 -31.38 -25.21
N GLU A 319 -24.30 -32.27 -24.23
CA GLU A 319 -25.01 -32.02 -22.97
C GLU A 319 -24.31 -30.96 -22.10
N ASP A 320 -22.98 -30.89 -22.15
CA ASP A 320 -22.22 -29.85 -21.44
C ASP A 320 -22.49 -28.46 -22.04
N LEU A 321 -22.70 -28.40 -23.37
CA LEU A 321 -23.12 -27.18 -24.04
C LEU A 321 -24.55 -26.79 -23.68
N ARG A 322 -25.49 -27.74 -23.56
CA ARG A 322 -26.86 -27.45 -23.10
C ARG A 322 -26.91 -26.89 -21.68
N LYS A 323 -26.08 -27.40 -20.78
CA LYS A 323 -25.98 -26.88 -19.40
C LYS A 323 -25.48 -25.44 -19.35
N ARG A 324 -24.58 -25.07 -20.25
CA ARG A 324 -24.00 -23.72 -20.34
C ARG A 324 -24.88 -22.75 -21.12
N HIS A 325 -25.63 -23.26 -22.11
CA HIS A 325 -26.51 -22.51 -23.01
C HIS A 325 -27.95 -23.05 -22.97
N PRO A 326 -28.66 -22.96 -21.82
CA PRO A 326 -30.01 -23.52 -21.69
C PRO A 326 -31.03 -22.89 -22.64
N ASN A 327 -30.78 -21.65 -23.09
CA ASN A 327 -31.67 -20.88 -23.95
C ASN A 327 -31.36 -21.01 -25.45
N VAL A 328 -30.40 -21.86 -25.83
CA VAL A 328 -30.02 -22.07 -27.24
C VAL A 328 -30.60 -23.37 -27.77
N SER A 329 -31.34 -23.27 -28.89
CA SER A 329 -31.94 -24.44 -29.56
C SER A 329 -30.89 -25.47 -29.96
N ASP A 330 -31.23 -26.76 -29.88
CA ASP A 330 -30.37 -27.87 -30.32
C ASP A 330 -29.89 -27.71 -31.78
N ALA A 331 -30.75 -27.21 -32.68
CA ALA A 331 -30.40 -26.94 -34.07
C ALA A 331 -29.29 -25.88 -34.23
N THR A 332 -29.17 -24.93 -33.30
CA THR A 332 -28.12 -23.90 -33.32
C THR A 332 -26.81 -24.45 -32.74
N ILE A 333 -26.89 -25.30 -31.72
CA ILE A 333 -25.73 -26.05 -31.20
C ILE A 333 -25.17 -26.96 -32.30
N ASP A 334 -26.03 -27.72 -32.99
CA ASP A 334 -25.60 -28.65 -34.04
C ASP A 334 -24.99 -27.93 -35.25
N ARG A 335 -25.57 -26.80 -35.67
CA ARG A 335 -24.99 -25.96 -36.73
C ARG A 335 -23.62 -25.42 -36.35
N THR A 336 -23.44 -25.03 -35.08
CA THR A 336 -22.14 -24.53 -34.59
C THR A 336 -21.11 -25.65 -34.51
N LEU A 337 -21.46 -26.82 -33.96
CA LEU A 337 -20.56 -27.98 -33.93
C LEU A 337 -20.17 -28.44 -35.33
N LYS A 338 -21.11 -28.44 -36.28
CA LYS A 338 -20.83 -28.75 -37.68
C LYS A 338 -19.86 -27.73 -38.29
N ARG A 339 -20.13 -26.44 -38.16
CA ARG A 339 -19.24 -25.37 -38.63
C ARG A 339 -17.83 -25.49 -38.06
N LEU A 340 -17.69 -25.67 -36.75
CA LEU A 340 -16.37 -25.78 -36.09
C LEU A 340 -15.62 -27.06 -36.47
N LYS A 341 -16.34 -28.13 -36.79
CA LYS A 341 -15.75 -29.34 -37.35
C LYS A 341 -15.25 -29.10 -38.78
N ASP A 342 -16.04 -28.41 -39.60
CA ASP A 342 -15.68 -28.08 -40.98
C ASP A 342 -14.51 -27.06 -41.03
N GLU A 343 -14.33 -26.25 -39.99
CA GLU A 343 -13.19 -25.34 -39.77
C GLU A 343 -11.98 -26.01 -39.08
N ASP A 344 -11.98 -27.34 -38.91
CA ASP A 344 -10.93 -28.13 -38.24
C ASP A 344 -10.59 -27.68 -36.80
N LYS A 345 -11.53 -27.01 -36.12
CA LYS A 345 -11.34 -26.57 -34.73
C LYS A 345 -11.67 -27.65 -33.69
N ILE A 346 -12.54 -28.59 -34.04
CA ILE A 346 -12.98 -29.71 -33.20
C ILE A 346 -13.13 -31.01 -34.01
N ARG A 347 -12.99 -32.17 -33.38
CA ARG A 347 -13.25 -33.49 -33.98
C ARG A 347 -14.24 -34.32 -33.17
N PRO A 348 -15.17 -35.05 -33.82
CA PRO A 348 -16.01 -36.02 -33.13
C PRO A 348 -15.21 -37.28 -32.77
N LEU A 349 -15.38 -37.79 -31.54
CA LEU A 349 -14.75 -39.02 -31.05
C LEU A 349 -15.64 -40.27 -31.24
N GLY A 350 -16.84 -40.13 -31.82
CA GLY A 350 -17.75 -41.23 -32.07
C GLY A 350 -18.95 -40.83 -32.95
N LYS A 351 -19.79 -41.79 -33.32
CA LYS A 351 -21.03 -41.59 -34.10
C LYS A 351 -22.26 -41.79 -33.20
N GLY A 352 -23.20 -40.84 -33.16
CA GLY A 352 -24.47 -40.96 -32.43
C GLY A 352 -24.86 -39.71 -31.62
N ARG A 353 -26.02 -39.73 -30.95
CA ARG A 353 -26.57 -38.58 -30.19
C ARG A 353 -25.78 -38.23 -28.92
N SER A 354 -24.95 -39.15 -28.43
CA SER A 354 -24.10 -39.01 -27.23
C SER A 354 -22.61 -38.88 -27.56
N SER A 355 -22.27 -38.61 -28.83
CA SER A 355 -20.88 -38.49 -29.26
C SER A 355 -20.15 -37.36 -28.53
N LYS A 356 -18.98 -37.67 -27.96
CA LYS A 356 -18.06 -36.69 -27.42
C LYS A 356 -17.29 -35.99 -28.54
N TRP A 357 -16.87 -34.77 -28.27
CA TRP A 357 -16.09 -33.92 -29.17
C TRP A 357 -14.76 -33.61 -28.50
N GLN A 358 -13.68 -33.60 -29.28
CA GLN A 358 -12.37 -33.18 -28.84
C GLN A 358 -12.00 -31.88 -29.53
N ARG A 359 -11.51 -30.91 -28.76
CA ARG A 359 -10.99 -29.66 -29.27
C ARG A 359 -9.59 -29.86 -29.85
N ILE A 360 -9.35 -29.29 -31.03
CA ILE A 360 -8.05 -29.36 -31.73
C ILE A 360 -7.24 -28.07 -31.47
N VAL A 361 -7.90 -26.93 -31.31
CA VAL A 361 -7.26 -25.62 -31.07
C VAL A 361 -7.05 -25.38 -29.58
N GLN A 362 -5.84 -24.97 -29.18
CA GLN A 362 -5.59 -24.49 -27.82
C GLN A 362 -6.31 -23.16 -27.60
N GLY A 363 -7.33 -23.16 -26.74
CA GLY A 363 -7.93 -21.93 -26.25
C GLY A 363 -7.09 -21.38 -25.10
N ASN A 364 -6.86 -20.06 -25.11
CA ASN A 364 -6.30 -19.38 -23.95
C ASN A 364 -7.28 -19.53 -22.78
N ARG A 365 -6.92 -20.29 -21.74
CA ARG A 365 -7.49 -20.05 -20.41
C ARG A 365 -6.96 -18.68 -19.99
N LYS A 366 -7.73 -17.61 -20.20
CA LYS A 366 -7.46 -16.33 -19.52
C LYS A 366 -7.62 -16.59 -18.02
N PHE A 367 -6.50 -16.83 -17.35
CA PHE A 367 -6.36 -16.56 -15.92
C PHE A 367 -5.91 -15.10 -15.81
N GLY A 368 -6.84 -14.21 -15.47
CA GLY A 368 -6.56 -12.79 -15.30
C GLY A 368 -7.77 -11.96 -15.71
N VAL A 369 -8.45 -11.42 -14.69
CA VAL A 369 -9.45 -10.37 -14.84
C VAL A 369 -8.71 -9.12 -15.32
N GLU A 370 -8.93 -8.70 -16.57
CA GLU A 370 -8.64 -7.34 -17.02
C GLU A 370 -9.92 -6.55 -16.76
N GLN A 371 -9.87 -5.68 -15.75
CA GLN A 371 -10.93 -4.74 -15.40
C GLN A 371 -11.01 -3.68 -16.50
N LEU A 372 -11.93 -3.85 -17.46
CA LEU A 372 -12.59 -2.69 -18.06
C LEU A 372 -13.65 -2.26 -17.05
N SER A 373 -13.85 -0.95 -16.87
CA SER A 373 -14.97 -0.44 -16.07
C SER A 373 -16.05 0.07 -17.02
N LEU A 374 -17.24 -0.53 -16.94
CA LEU A 374 -18.42 -0.25 -17.77
C LEU A 374 -19.00 1.18 -17.65
N PHE A 375 -18.42 2.06 -16.82
CA PHE A 375 -19.00 3.37 -16.48
C PHE A 375 -18.30 4.59 -17.07
N ASN A 376 -17.33 4.40 -17.98
CA ASN A 376 -16.71 5.54 -18.69
C ASN A 376 -17.62 6.21 -19.73
N ASP A 377 -18.82 5.68 -20.01
CA ASP A 377 -19.65 6.11 -21.14
C ASP A 377 -20.76 7.14 -20.83
N TRP A 378 -21.01 7.51 -19.56
CA TRP A 378 -22.09 8.46 -19.23
C TRP A 378 -21.64 9.59 -18.30
N GLY A 379 -21.00 10.60 -18.90
CA GLY A 379 -20.74 11.88 -18.22
C GLY A 379 -19.90 12.85 -19.05
N HIS A 380 -20.57 13.63 -19.92
CA HIS A 380 -20.05 14.81 -20.62
C HIS A 380 -18.68 14.68 -21.31
N GLU A 381 -18.65 14.09 -22.50
CA GLU A 381 -17.46 14.14 -23.36
C GLU A 381 -17.26 15.51 -24.04
N PRO A 382 -16.05 16.11 -23.97
CA PRO A 382 -15.72 17.32 -24.71
C PRO A 382 -15.70 17.06 -26.23
N PHE A 383 -15.99 18.09 -27.04
CA PHE A 383 -16.14 18.07 -28.50
C PHE A 383 -15.10 17.22 -29.28
N PHE A 384 -13.87 17.11 -28.77
CA PHE A 384 -12.80 16.28 -29.34
C PHE A 384 -13.10 14.78 -29.34
N VAL A 385 -13.91 14.27 -28.41
CA VAL A 385 -14.24 12.85 -28.36
C VAL A 385 -15.41 12.50 -29.28
N LYS A 386 -16.35 13.43 -29.51
CA LYS A 386 -17.30 13.36 -30.64
C LYS A 386 -16.57 13.29 -31.99
N PHE A 387 -15.47 14.01 -32.15
CA PHE A 387 -14.63 13.95 -33.35
C PHE A 387 -13.92 12.59 -33.49
N LYS A 388 -13.48 11.99 -32.37
CA LYS A 388 -12.88 10.64 -32.34
C LYS A 388 -13.90 9.51 -32.59
N HIS A 389 -15.12 9.63 -32.07
CA HIS A 389 -16.24 8.70 -32.36
C HIS A 389 -16.72 8.81 -33.81
N PHE A 390 -16.72 10.03 -34.37
CA PHE A 390 -16.98 10.26 -35.80
C PHE A 390 -15.93 9.57 -36.68
N LEU A 391 -14.64 9.63 -36.31
CA LEU A 391 -13.56 8.92 -37.02
C LEU A 391 -13.68 7.39 -36.90
N ASN A 392 -14.03 6.86 -35.71
CA ASN A 392 -14.19 5.42 -35.49
C ASN A 392 -15.42 4.82 -36.21
N LYS A 393 -16.52 5.57 -36.34
CA LYS A 393 -17.74 5.11 -37.04
C LYS A 393 -17.54 4.88 -38.54
N TYR A 394 -16.55 5.53 -39.14
CA TYR A 394 -16.17 5.35 -40.55
C TYR A 394 -14.85 4.58 -40.73
N SER A 395 -14.33 3.93 -39.67
CA SER A 395 -13.11 3.12 -39.70
C SER A 395 -13.13 2.06 -40.82
N SER A 396 -14.29 1.45 -41.08
CA SER A 396 -14.45 0.48 -42.17
C SER A 396 -14.33 1.09 -43.58
N TYR A 397 -14.62 2.39 -43.75
CA TYR A 397 -14.38 3.12 -45.00
C TYR A 397 -12.92 3.61 -45.12
N MET A 398 -12.22 3.80 -43.99
CA MET A 398 -10.80 4.17 -43.97
C MET A 398 -9.84 2.98 -44.19
N LEU A 399 -10.23 1.76 -43.83
CA LEU A 399 -9.48 0.53 -44.15
C LEU A 399 -9.38 0.25 -45.65
N TRP A 400 -10.36 0.71 -46.45
CA TRP A 400 -10.30 0.62 -47.91
C TRP A 400 -9.32 1.63 -48.54
N LEU A 401 -8.92 2.67 -47.79
CA LEU A 401 -8.01 3.74 -48.24
C LEU A 401 -6.57 3.61 -47.70
N GLY A 402 -6.23 2.55 -46.96
CA GLY A 402 -4.84 2.23 -46.59
C GLY A 402 -4.23 3.06 -45.47
N TRP A 403 -5.01 3.45 -44.44
CA TRP A 403 -4.50 4.16 -43.27
C TRP A 403 -4.86 3.42 -41.97
N VAL A 404 -3.84 2.85 -41.29
CA VAL A 404 -3.64 2.62 -39.83
C VAL A 404 -2.94 1.27 -39.56
N GLU A 405 -1.87 1.37 -38.76
CA GLU A 405 -0.75 0.45 -38.53
C GLU A 405 -0.97 -0.63 -37.44
N ASP A 406 -0.28 -1.76 -37.66
CA ASP A 406 0.19 -2.89 -36.83
C ASP A 406 -0.32 -3.17 -35.39
N THR A 407 -0.67 -4.44 -35.16
CA THR A 407 -1.00 -5.06 -33.86
C THR A 407 0.24 -5.30 -32.98
N MET A 408 0.19 -4.88 -31.71
CA MET A 408 1.29 -4.92 -30.73
C MET A 408 1.69 -6.34 -30.26
N ASP A 409 2.98 -6.64 -30.14
CA ASP A 409 3.50 -7.99 -29.87
C ASP A 409 3.44 -8.40 -28.37
N ILE A 410 2.69 -9.47 -28.08
CA ILE A 410 2.49 -10.04 -26.73
C ILE A 410 3.82 -10.48 -26.09
N LYS A 411 4.81 -10.90 -26.88
CA LYS A 411 6.14 -11.27 -26.35
C LYS A 411 6.87 -10.08 -25.77
N LYS A 412 6.76 -8.91 -26.40
CA LYS A 412 7.35 -7.65 -25.94
C LYS A 412 6.69 -7.17 -24.65
N ILE A 413 5.36 -7.29 -24.54
CA ILE A 413 4.62 -7.00 -23.31
C ILE A 413 5.11 -7.88 -22.15
N LYS A 414 5.22 -9.20 -22.39
CA LYS A 414 5.70 -10.12 -21.35
C LYS A 414 7.14 -9.82 -20.94
N GLN A 415 8.02 -9.59 -21.92
CA GLN A 415 9.42 -9.23 -21.67
C GLN A 415 9.55 -7.95 -20.86
N LEU A 416 8.87 -6.87 -21.26
CA LEU A 416 8.95 -5.59 -20.59
C LEU A 416 8.37 -5.67 -19.16
N ARG A 417 7.34 -6.51 -18.93
CA ARG A 417 6.78 -6.77 -17.60
C ARG A 417 7.74 -7.52 -16.69
N GLU A 418 8.36 -8.59 -17.18
CA GLU A 418 9.34 -9.37 -16.40
C GLU A 418 10.57 -8.52 -16.06
N GLU A 419 11.00 -7.64 -16.98
CA GLU A 419 12.12 -6.73 -16.77
C GLU A 419 11.81 -5.62 -15.76
N THR A 420 10.59 -5.08 -15.74
CA THR A 420 10.25 -3.87 -14.98
C THR A 420 9.50 -4.14 -13.68
N GLY A 421 8.86 -5.31 -13.55
CA GLY A 421 8.01 -5.65 -12.40
C GLY A 421 6.68 -4.89 -12.36
N LEU A 422 6.34 -4.16 -13.42
CA LEU A 422 5.17 -3.29 -13.50
C LEU A 422 3.86 -4.05 -13.77
N GLY A 423 2.74 -3.38 -13.51
CA GLY A 423 1.40 -3.88 -13.85
C GLY A 423 1.23 -4.02 -15.37
N MET A 424 0.40 -4.98 -15.81
CA MET A 424 0.21 -5.26 -17.24
C MET A 424 -0.26 -4.05 -18.05
N LEU A 425 -1.11 -3.21 -17.45
CA LEU A 425 -1.65 -1.99 -18.07
C LEU A 425 -0.57 -0.93 -18.32
N GLU A 426 0.33 -0.71 -17.36
CA GLU A 426 1.42 0.28 -17.47
C GLU A 426 2.40 -0.10 -18.57
N VAL A 427 2.70 -1.40 -18.68
CA VAL A 427 3.56 -1.97 -19.72
C VAL A 427 2.92 -1.85 -21.11
N LYS A 428 1.61 -2.09 -21.19
CA LYS A 428 0.86 -1.97 -22.44
C LYS A 428 0.77 -0.52 -22.90
N ASP A 429 0.42 0.41 -22.02
CA ASP A 429 0.34 1.84 -22.32
C ASP A 429 1.70 2.40 -22.77
N ALA A 430 2.79 1.91 -22.18
CA ALA A 430 4.13 2.30 -22.59
C ALA A 430 4.49 1.80 -23.99
N LEU A 431 4.17 0.54 -24.31
CA LEU A 431 4.38 -0.01 -25.64
C LEU A 431 3.50 0.66 -26.69
N GLU A 432 2.25 1.00 -26.36
CA GLU A 432 1.36 1.71 -27.28
C GLU A 432 1.91 3.10 -27.62
N LYS A 433 2.36 3.86 -26.61
CA LYS A 433 2.94 5.20 -26.82
C LYS A 433 4.32 5.16 -27.48
N ALA A 434 5.01 4.04 -27.35
CA ALA A 434 6.27 3.74 -28.01
C ALA A 434 6.11 3.04 -29.37
N LYS A 435 4.88 2.89 -29.89
CA LYS A 435 4.60 2.20 -31.17
C LYS A 435 5.24 0.81 -31.26
N ASP A 436 5.11 0.02 -30.20
CA ASP A 436 5.64 -1.34 -30.07
C ASP A 436 7.19 -1.45 -30.13
N ASP A 437 7.90 -0.33 -29.96
CA ASP A 437 9.35 -0.30 -29.79
C ASP A 437 9.69 -0.47 -28.30
N LEU A 438 10.43 -1.53 -27.97
CA LEU A 438 10.82 -1.87 -26.59
C LEU A 438 11.72 -0.80 -25.96
N ASP A 439 12.63 -0.19 -26.72
CA ASP A 439 13.56 0.81 -26.19
C ASP A 439 12.85 2.13 -25.95
N GLN A 440 11.96 2.53 -26.85
CA GLN A 440 11.11 3.69 -26.64
C GLN A 440 10.11 3.46 -25.50
N ALA A 441 9.58 2.25 -25.31
CA ALA A 441 8.68 1.93 -24.21
C ALA A 441 9.39 2.03 -22.86
N ARG A 442 10.64 1.56 -22.78
CA ARG A 442 11.51 1.74 -21.61
C ARG A 442 11.75 3.22 -21.32
N GLN A 443 12.07 4.00 -22.36
CA GLN A 443 12.29 5.44 -22.21
C GLN A 443 11.02 6.17 -21.78
N PHE A 444 9.87 5.78 -22.32
CA PHE A 444 8.56 6.32 -21.95
C PHE A 444 8.21 6.03 -20.49
N LEU A 445 8.46 4.81 -20.01
CA LEU A 445 8.27 4.44 -18.59
C LEU A 445 9.18 5.26 -17.66
N LYS A 446 10.43 5.52 -18.07
CA LYS A 446 11.33 6.42 -17.32
C LYS A 446 10.81 7.85 -17.29
N GLU A 447 10.36 8.37 -18.42
CA GLU A 447 9.78 9.72 -18.51
C GLU A 447 8.48 9.85 -17.72
N LEU A 448 7.66 8.81 -17.63
CA LEU A 448 6.41 8.80 -16.86
C LEU A 448 6.66 9.11 -15.38
N ASN A 449 7.77 8.59 -14.83
CA ASN A 449 8.16 8.86 -13.46
C ASN A 449 8.79 10.25 -13.28
N GLN A 450 9.45 10.78 -14.32
CA GLN A 450 9.95 12.16 -14.33
C GLN A 450 8.83 13.21 -14.58
N LYS A 451 7.73 12.81 -15.23
CA LYS A 451 6.55 13.63 -15.55
C LYS A 451 5.48 13.62 -14.47
N GLN A 452 5.52 12.68 -13.51
CA GLN A 452 4.88 12.94 -12.23
C GLN A 452 5.58 14.16 -11.65
N ALA A 453 4.86 15.29 -11.62
CA ALA A 453 5.39 16.53 -11.05
C ALA A 453 6.07 16.18 -9.72
N PRO A 454 7.29 16.69 -9.43
CA PRO A 454 7.91 16.48 -8.14
C PRO A 454 6.85 16.79 -7.11
N SER A 455 6.45 15.78 -6.34
CA SER A 455 5.30 15.96 -5.47
C SER A 455 5.58 17.17 -4.59
N VAL A 456 4.54 17.95 -4.30
CA VAL A 456 4.65 19.03 -3.30
C VAL A 456 5.07 18.47 -1.93
N ARG A 457 5.05 17.14 -1.78
CA ARG A 457 5.45 16.40 -0.59
C ARG A 457 6.97 16.24 -0.57
N VAL A 458 7.55 16.69 0.53
CA VAL A 458 8.98 16.56 0.76
C VAL A 458 9.29 15.09 1.09
N ALA A 459 10.06 14.41 0.23
CA ALA A 459 10.55 13.05 0.47
C ALA A 459 11.57 13.02 1.62
N SER A 460 11.08 12.95 2.85
CA SER A 460 11.89 12.94 4.08
C SER A 460 11.92 11.58 4.79
N LYS A 461 11.14 10.61 4.29
CA LYS A 461 11.10 9.24 4.79
C LYS A 461 12.01 8.35 3.94
N GLY A 462 12.01 7.03 4.16
CA GLY A 462 12.90 6.09 3.47
C GLY A 462 13.91 5.40 4.39
N MET A 463 15.11 5.10 3.90
CA MET A 463 16.10 4.28 4.60
C MET A 463 17.54 4.76 4.35
N THR A 464 18.34 4.83 5.41
CA THR A 464 19.80 4.89 5.35
C THR A 464 20.37 3.48 5.34
N HIS A 465 21.47 3.27 4.63
CA HIS A 465 22.11 1.96 4.53
C HIS A 465 23.62 2.08 4.53
N LEU A 466 24.28 1.05 5.07
CA LEU A 466 25.73 0.97 5.24
C LEU A 466 26.20 -0.40 4.78
N VAL A 467 27.23 -0.42 3.93
CA VAL A 467 27.87 -1.67 3.49
C VAL A 467 29.38 -1.53 3.68
N ILE A 468 29.99 -2.51 4.34
CA ILE A 468 31.44 -2.61 4.51
C ILE A 468 31.94 -3.81 3.70
N LEU A 469 33.00 -3.60 2.93
CA LEU A 469 33.74 -4.65 2.25
C LEU A 469 35.24 -4.35 2.35
N ASN A 470 35.96 -5.21 3.06
CA ASN A 470 37.40 -5.08 3.27
C ASN A 470 37.81 -3.73 3.91
N ASP A 471 38.56 -2.91 3.18
CA ASP A 471 39.05 -1.59 3.58
C ASP A 471 38.11 -0.44 3.16
N GLN A 472 36.96 -0.76 2.55
CA GLN A 472 35.99 0.23 2.11
C GLN A 472 34.66 0.11 2.84
N ALA A 473 34.03 1.25 3.06
CA ALA A 473 32.66 1.37 3.53
C ALA A 473 31.91 2.36 2.66
N ILE A 474 30.65 2.08 2.40
CA ILE A 474 29.72 3.04 1.81
C ILE A 474 28.59 3.33 2.78
N LEU A 475 28.14 4.57 2.79
CA LEU A 475 27.03 5.06 3.59
C LEU A 475 26.14 5.90 2.68
N PHE A 476 24.86 5.54 2.58
CA PHE A 476 23.94 6.26 1.70
C PHE A 476 22.53 6.34 2.26
N GLU A 477 21.75 7.29 1.75
CA GLU A 477 20.36 7.51 2.12
C GLU A 477 19.50 7.51 0.87
N VAL A 478 18.49 6.64 0.88
CA VAL A 478 17.43 6.59 -0.13
C VAL A 478 16.16 7.12 0.52
N ASN A 479 15.67 8.26 0.02
CA ASN A 479 14.47 8.87 0.51
C ASN A 479 13.24 8.50 -0.31
N ALA A 480 12.10 8.56 0.36
CA ALA A 480 10.78 8.34 -0.20
C ALA A 480 9.75 9.25 0.51
N GLU A 481 8.52 9.26 0.03
CA GLU A 481 7.48 10.16 0.52
C GLU A 481 6.90 9.70 1.86
N THR A 482 6.67 8.39 2.02
CA THR A 482 6.04 7.85 3.23
C THR A 482 6.98 6.90 3.99
N ASP A 483 6.67 6.68 5.27
CA ASP A 483 7.36 5.71 6.12
C ASP A 483 6.86 4.28 5.94
N PHE A 484 5.82 4.04 5.14
CA PHE A 484 5.33 2.69 4.83
C PHE A 484 6.21 1.98 3.82
N VAL A 485 6.89 2.73 2.95
CA VAL A 485 7.73 2.19 1.87
C VAL A 485 8.88 1.31 2.38
N VAL A 486 9.41 1.56 3.58
CA VAL A 486 10.48 0.72 4.16
C VAL A 486 10.01 -0.68 4.56
N LYS A 487 8.69 -0.92 4.60
CA LYS A 487 8.10 -2.25 4.80
C LYS A 487 7.84 -2.97 3.47
N ASN A 488 7.97 -2.28 2.33
CA ASN A 488 7.77 -2.87 1.02
C ASN A 488 9.00 -3.70 0.62
N PRO A 489 8.86 -5.02 0.32
CA PRO A 489 9.98 -5.87 -0.04
C PRO A 489 10.78 -5.37 -1.25
N ALA A 490 10.12 -4.77 -2.25
CA ALA A 490 10.79 -4.27 -3.46
C ALA A 490 11.71 -3.08 -3.15
N PHE A 491 11.32 -2.19 -2.23
CA PHE A 491 12.13 -1.06 -1.79
C PHE A 491 13.35 -1.52 -1.00
N VAL A 492 13.16 -2.43 -0.03
CA VAL A 492 14.25 -2.96 0.80
C VAL A 492 15.27 -3.70 -0.05
N GLU A 493 14.79 -4.56 -0.96
CA GLU A 493 15.65 -5.31 -1.88
C GLU A 493 16.42 -4.36 -2.83
N MET A 494 15.76 -3.33 -3.34
CA MET A 494 16.41 -2.31 -4.16
C MET A 494 17.56 -1.63 -3.38
N VAL A 495 17.33 -1.18 -2.14
CA VAL A 495 18.36 -0.54 -1.31
C VAL A 495 19.54 -1.48 -1.07
N HIS A 496 19.29 -2.77 -0.78
CA HIS A 496 20.34 -3.76 -0.59
C HIS A 496 21.17 -3.99 -1.87
N ARG A 497 20.50 -4.17 -3.03
CA ARG A 497 21.17 -4.35 -4.33
C ARG A 497 22.01 -3.15 -4.71
N ILE A 498 21.48 -1.94 -4.50
CA ILE A 498 22.22 -0.69 -4.67
C ILE A 498 23.48 -0.70 -3.80
N GLY A 499 23.37 -1.07 -2.52
CA GLY A 499 24.52 -1.15 -1.63
C GLY A 499 25.61 -2.12 -2.12
N GLN A 500 25.21 -3.33 -2.56
CA GLN A 500 26.14 -4.33 -3.09
C GLN A 500 26.84 -3.87 -4.37
N ALA A 501 26.12 -3.23 -5.28
CA ALA A 501 26.72 -2.71 -6.51
C ALA A 501 27.64 -1.52 -6.23
N LEU A 502 27.20 -0.60 -5.36
CA LEU A 502 27.97 0.59 -5.04
C LEU A 502 29.30 0.22 -4.37
N ILE A 503 29.32 -0.72 -3.42
CA ILE A 503 30.58 -1.07 -2.73
C ILE A 503 31.61 -1.68 -3.70
N GLN A 504 31.15 -2.38 -4.75
CA GLN A 504 32.00 -2.95 -5.79
C GLN A 504 32.40 -1.95 -6.89
N SER A 505 31.68 -0.82 -6.99
CA SER A 505 31.97 0.25 -7.95
C SER A 505 33.08 1.20 -7.46
N GLN A 506 33.49 2.12 -8.34
CA GLN A 506 34.40 3.23 -8.02
C GLN A 506 33.64 4.56 -7.81
N ALA A 507 32.31 4.54 -7.65
CA ALA A 507 31.53 5.76 -7.46
C ALA A 507 31.94 6.50 -6.18
N ILE A 508 32.09 7.82 -6.27
CA ILE A 508 32.49 8.70 -5.14
C ILE A 508 31.40 9.73 -4.86
N THR A 509 30.70 10.22 -5.89
CA THR A 509 29.60 11.16 -5.76
C THR A 509 28.23 10.50 -5.96
N VAL A 510 27.16 11.18 -5.56
CA VAL A 510 25.77 10.73 -5.82
C VAL A 510 25.52 10.59 -7.32
N LYS A 511 26.07 11.49 -8.14
CA LYS A 511 25.93 11.43 -9.60
C LYS A 511 26.59 10.17 -10.17
N ASP A 512 27.80 9.87 -9.72
CA ASP A 512 28.49 8.65 -10.15
C ASP A 512 27.72 7.41 -9.69
N ALA A 513 27.20 7.43 -8.46
CA ALA A 513 26.41 6.35 -7.88
C ALA A 513 25.16 6.05 -8.70
N LEU A 514 24.44 7.08 -9.16
CA LEU A 514 23.25 6.92 -10.02
C LEU A 514 23.56 6.26 -11.36
N HIS A 515 24.78 6.42 -11.89
CA HIS A 515 25.21 5.84 -13.17
C HIS A 515 25.83 4.44 -13.05
N VAL A 516 26.05 3.92 -11.84
CA VAL A 516 26.50 2.53 -11.64
C VAL A 516 25.45 1.57 -12.20
N SER A 517 25.91 0.50 -12.86
CA SER A 517 25.02 -0.49 -13.47
C SER A 517 24.89 -1.76 -12.64
N ILE A 518 23.67 -2.26 -12.51
CA ILE A 518 23.30 -3.56 -11.93
C ILE A 518 22.52 -4.32 -13.01
N ASP A 519 23.01 -5.49 -13.41
CA ASP A 519 22.37 -6.34 -14.43
C ASP A 519 22.03 -5.59 -15.73
N GLY A 520 22.91 -4.68 -16.17
CA GLY A 520 22.74 -3.87 -17.38
C GLY A 520 21.81 -2.65 -17.25
N LYS A 521 21.26 -2.38 -16.06
CA LYS A 521 20.43 -1.18 -15.78
C LYS A 521 21.17 -0.22 -14.86
N ARG A 522 20.99 1.09 -15.03
CA ARG A 522 21.60 2.08 -14.12
C ARG A 522 20.83 2.18 -12.81
N ILE A 523 21.49 2.55 -11.73
CA ILE A 523 20.83 2.74 -10.42
C ILE A 523 19.69 3.78 -10.51
N GLU A 524 19.87 4.85 -11.28
CA GLU A 524 18.79 5.83 -11.55
C GLU A 524 17.53 5.18 -12.15
N ASP A 525 17.72 4.23 -13.06
CA ASP A 525 16.62 3.53 -13.72
C ASP A 525 15.95 2.54 -12.77
N ILE A 526 16.74 1.86 -11.95
CA ILE A 526 16.24 0.91 -10.95
C ILE A 526 15.41 1.65 -9.91
N ILE A 527 15.89 2.79 -9.40
CA ILE A 527 15.15 3.66 -8.48
C ILE A 527 13.85 4.12 -9.12
N ALA A 528 13.89 4.56 -10.38
CA ALA A 528 12.69 4.97 -11.09
C ALA A 528 11.70 3.80 -11.25
N LEU A 529 12.14 2.62 -11.65
CA LEU A 529 11.25 1.46 -11.80
C LEU A 529 10.62 1.06 -10.46
N THR A 530 11.41 1.02 -9.39
CA THR A 530 10.89 0.73 -8.05
C THR A 530 9.90 1.79 -7.59
N GLY A 531 10.15 3.08 -7.89
CA GLY A 531 9.22 4.18 -7.59
C GLY A 531 7.85 3.98 -8.22
N ILE A 532 7.80 3.52 -9.48
CA ILE A 532 6.53 3.19 -10.16
C ILE A 532 5.83 2.00 -9.46
N VAL A 533 6.58 0.95 -9.09
CA VAL A 533 6.03 -0.24 -8.40
C VAL A 533 5.43 0.14 -7.04
N VAL A 534 6.13 0.95 -6.25
CA VAL A 534 5.65 1.37 -4.92
C VAL A 534 4.68 2.55 -4.98
N LYS A 535 4.54 3.19 -6.14
CA LYS A 535 3.73 4.39 -6.38
C LYS A 535 4.12 5.58 -5.52
N GLU A 536 5.42 5.76 -5.30
CA GLU A 536 6.01 6.89 -4.56
C GLU A 536 7.28 7.38 -5.26
N ASN A 537 7.58 8.67 -5.11
CA ASN A 537 8.85 9.20 -5.55
C ASN A 537 9.98 8.72 -4.64
N ILE A 538 11.03 8.15 -5.23
CA ILE A 538 12.22 7.67 -4.53
C ILE A 538 13.45 8.39 -5.08
N TYR A 539 14.36 8.78 -4.18
CA TYR A 539 15.59 9.46 -4.55
C TYR A 539 16.80 8.93 -3.76
N LEU A 540 17.94 8.74 -4.44
CA LEU A 540 19.23 8.61 -3.76
C LEU A 540 19.69 10.00 -3.36
N ARG A 541 19.55 10.35 -2.08
CA ARG A 541 19.79 11.72 -1.60
C ARG A 541 21.25 12.01 -1.33
N ARG A 542 21.92 11.13 -0.59
CA ARG A 542 23.34 11.27 -0.24
C ARG A 542 24.03 9.93 -0.27
N PHE A 543 25.30 9.97 -0.64
CA PHE A 543 26.20 8.84 -0.76
C PHE A 543 27.59 9.28 -0.31
N HIS A 544 28.24 8.47 0.51
CA HIS A 544 29.60 8.68 0.95
C HIS A 544 30.38 7.37 0.88
N ARG A 545 31.58 7.43 0.31
CA ARG A 545 32.53 6.32 0.32
C ARG A 545 33.68 6.67 1.24
N ILE A 546 33.95 5.77 2.16
CA ILE A 546 35.05 5.84 3.11
C ILE A 546 36.02 4.71 2.80
N ARG A 547 37.31 5.03 2.80
CA ARG A 547 38.38 4.03 2.74
C ARG A 547 39.26 4.18 3.96
N LYS A 548 39.44 3.10 4.72
CA LYS A 548 40.35 3.08 5.88
C LYS A 548 41.74 2.63 5.48
N GLN A 549 42.72 2.98 6.31
CA GLN A 549 44.06 2.40 6.23
C GLN A 549 44.04 0.93 6.68
N PHE A 550 45.07 0.17 6.29
CA PHE A 550 45.16 -1.25 6.64
C PHE A 550 45.18 -1.49 8.15
N SER A 551 45.89 -0.64 8.91
CA SER A 551 45.97 -0.70 10.37
C SER A 551 44.65 -0.37 11.07
N GLN A 552 43.73 0.33 10.42
CA GLN A 552 42.51 0.82 11.06
C GLN A 552 41.40 -0.25 11.13
N GLY A 553 40.47 -0.08 12.07
CA GLY A 553 39.26 -0.90 12.21
C GLY A 553 38.00 -0.19 11.76
N PHE A 554 37.01 -0.92 11.23
CA PHE A 554 35.64 -0.41 11.10
C PHE A 554 34.75 -0.99 12.21
N GLY A 555 33.91 -0.13 12.78
CA GLY A 555 32.74 -0.49 13.56
C GLY A 555 31.50 0.08 12.89
N SER A 556 30.36 -0.62 12.95
CA SER A 556 29.13 -0.13 12.34
C SER A 556 27.89 -0.54 13.11
N TYR A 557 26.85 0.28 13.03
CA TYR A 557 25.54 -0.01 13.61
C TYR A 557 24.43 0.60 12.76
N ILE A 558 23.41 -0.20 12.44
CA ILE A 558 22.18 0.26 11.77
C ILE A 558 21.03 0.10 12.76
N HIS A 559 20.28 1.18 13.02
CA HIS A 559 19.17 1.19 13.99
C HIS A 559 17.82 1.31 13.29
N GLN A 560 16.79 0.66 13.86
CA GLN A 560 15.38 0.76 13.44
C GLN A 560 15.19 0.66 11.91
N ALA A 561 15.64 -0.44 11.30
CA ALA A 561 15.49 -0.68 9.86
C ALA A 561 16.02 0.49 8.99
N GLY A 562 17.17 1.06 9.36
CA GLY A 562 17.86 2.09 8.58
C GLY A 562 17.39 3.52 8.84
N LYS A 563 16.71 3.81 9.95
CA LYS A 563 16.53 5.21 10.38
C LYS A 563 17.85 5.88 10.75
N LEU A 564 18.77 5.11 11.32
CA LEU A 564 20.14 5.54 11.58
C LEU A 564 21.14 4.53 11.02
N SER A 565 22.20 5.00 10.39
CA SER A 565 23.35 4.20 9.99
C SER A 565 24.64 4.88 10.45
N ILE A 566 25.44 4.17 11.23
CA ILE A 566 26.63 4.69 11.90
C ILE A 566 27.85 3.87 11.46
N LEU A 567 28.92 4.57 11.10
CA LEU A 567 30.25 4.01 10.85
C LEU A 567 31.25 4.66 11.82
N VAL A 568 32.14 3.86 12.40
CA VAL A 568 33.24 4.31 13.27
C VAL A 568 34.54 3.76 12.70
N ILE A 569 35.56 4.61 12.63
CA ILE A 569 36.92 4.23 12.25
C ILE A 569 37.79 4.24 13.50
N LEU A 570 38.37 3.09 13.83
CA LEU A 570 39.31 2.93 14.94
C LEU A 570 40.74 2.89 14.44
N ALA A 571 41.68 3.33 15.27
CA ALA A 571 43.11 3.29 14.95
C ALA A 571 43.61 1.86 14.70
N ASN A 572 43.05 0.88 15.42
CA ASN A 572 43.33 -0.55 15.31
C ASN A 572 42.03 -1.37 15.17
N PRO A 573 42.05 -2.55 14.52
CA PRO A 573 40.85 -3.36 14.34
C PRO A 573 40.35 -3.93 15.66
N ASN A 574 39.15 -3.52 16.07
CA ASN A 574 38.46 -4.07 17.23
C ASN A 574 36.93 -4.04 16.97
N PRO A 575 36.35 -5.14 16.45
CA PRO A 575 34.94 -5.18 16.06
C PRO A 575 33.95 -4.95 17.22
N GLU A 576 34.27 -5.45 18.42
CA GLU A 576 33.40 -5.30 19.59
C GLU A 576 33.34 -3.84 20.05
N LEU A 577 34.51 -3.22 20.26
CA LEU A 577 34.60 -1.81 20.62
C LEU A 577 33.98 -0.92 19.54
N GLY A 578 34.24 -1.21 18.26
CA GLY A 578 33.70 -0.45 17.14
C GLY A 578 32.17 -0.49 17.07
N LYS A 579 31.56 -1.67 17.32
CA LYS A 579 30.10 -1.80 17.37
C LYS A 579 29.51 -1.04 18.57
N ASP A 580 30.15 -1.14 19.72
CA ASP A 580 29.70 -0.49 20.95
C ASP A 580 29.75 1.03 20.85
N LEU A 581 30.81 1.57 20.26
CA LEU A 581 30.93 2.99 19.95
C LEU A 581 29.89 3.43 18.91
N ALA A 582 29.65 2.62 17.88
CA ALA A 582 28.61 2.93 16.88
C ALA A 582 27.20 2.98 17.51
N MET A 583 26.90 2.09 18.46
CA MET A 583 25.66 2.13 19.25
C MET A 583 25.58 3.37 20.17
N HIS A 584 26.70 3.74 20.81
CA HIS A 584 26.77 4.93 21.64
C HIS A 584 26.50 6.20 20.82
N ILE A 585 27.15 6.35 19.66
CA ILE A 585 26.97 7.47 18.72
C ILE A 585 25.53 7.53 18.19
N ALA A 586 24.90 6.37 17.94
CA ALA A 586 23.50 6.33 17.53
C ALA A 586 22.56 6.97 18.57
N SER A 587 22.86 6.76 19.86
CA SER A 587 22.04 7.22 20.98
C SER A 587 22.34 8.64 21.44
N HIS A 588 23.61 9.03 21.51
CA HIS A 588 24.04 10.32 22.09
C HIS A 588 24.33 11.40 21.04
N ALA A 589 24.33 11.03 19.75
CA ALA A 589 24.47 11.92 18.60
C ALA A 589 25.59 12.98 18.75
N PRO A 590 26.84 12.60 19.10
CA PRO A 590 27.95 13.54 19.09
C PRO A 590 28.14 14.11 17.68
N THR A 591 28.52 15.38 17.62
CA THR A 591 28.84 16.10 16.37
C THR A 591 30.35 16.14 16.14
N TYR A 592 31.14 16.07 17.22
CA TYR A 592 32.58 16.21 17.19
C TYR A 592 33.27 15.04 17.90
N LEU A 593 34.55 14.80 17.58
CA LEU A 593 35.34 13.76 18.26
C LEU A 593 35.72 14.20 19.67
N SER A 594 36.31 15.39 19.81
CA SER A 594 36.81 15.90 21.09
C SER A 594 36.85 17.42 21.11
N LEU A 595 36.84 18.00 22.31
CA LEU A 595 37.06 19.44 22.50
C LEU A 595 38.40 19.92 21.90
N ALA A 596 39.44 19.08 21.99
CA ALA A 596 40.77 19.43 21.49
C ALA A 596 40.84 19.50 19.94
N SER A 597 39.88 18.90 19.24
CA SER A 597 39.80 18.93 17.78
C SER A 597 39.03 20.13 17.22
N LEU A 598 38.47 20.99 18.09
CA LEU A 598 37.67 22.14 17.66
C LEU A 598 38.57 23.37 17.44
N ASP A 599 38.41 23.99 16.28
CA ASP A 599 39.03 25.29 15.99
C ASP A 599 38.21 26.43 16.63
N PRO A 600 38.82 27.63 16.81
CA PRO A 600 38.14 28.76 17.44
C PRO A 600 36.87 29.23 16.71
N GLU A 601 36.79 29.07 15.38
CA GLU A 601 35.60 29.49 14.61
C GLU A 601 34.43 28.55 14.90
N THR A 602 34.69 27.24 14.97
CA THR A 602 33.68 26.24 15.35
C THR A 602 33.16 26.48 16.77
N ILE A 603 34.04 26.78 17.72
CA ILE A 603 33.64 27.11 19.10
C ILE A 603 32.78 28.38 19.14
N ALA A 604 33.15 29.41 18.39
CA ALA A 604 32.38 30.65 18.29
C ALA A 604 31.00 30.41 17.64
N TYR A 605 30.93 29.57 16.61
CA TYR A 605 29.69 29.19 15.96
C TYR A 605 28.75 28.44 16.89
N GLU A 606 29.24 27.43 17.60
CA GLU A 606 28.43 26.67 18.57
C GLU A 606 27.94 27.56 19.71
N ARG A 607 28.78 28.48 20.18
CA ARG A 607 28.37 29.48 21.18
C ARG A 607 27.23 30.34 20.66
N PHE A 608 27.38 30.88 19.46
CA PHE A 608 26.33 31.69 18.84
C PHE A 608 25.01 30.91 18.69
N MET A 609 25.07 29.65 18.25
CA MET A 609 23.89 28.82 18.07
C MET A 609 23.22 28.46 19.41
N TYR A 610 24.02 28.15 20.43
CA TYR A 610 23.54 27.86 21.78
C TYR A 610 22.86 29.09 22.40
N GLU A 611 23.48 30.26 22.34
CA GLU A 611 22.93 31.52 22.86
C GLU A 611 21.68 31.97 22.08
N LYS A 612 21.60 31.69 20.78
CA LYS A 612 20.40 31.97 19.99
C LYS A 612 19.18 31.16 20.45
N GLN A 613 19.40 29.95 20.95
CA GLN A 613 18.31 29.07 21.42
C GLN A 613 17.95 29.32 22.90
N GLN A 614 18.96 29.57 23.74
CA GLN A 614 18.82 29.59 25.21
C GLN A 614 18.96 31.01 25.80
N GLY A 615 19.22 32.03 24.98
CA GLY A 615 19.64 33.36 25.44
C GLY A 615 21.10 33.40 25.91
N PRO A 616 21.59 34.53 26.43
CA PRO A 616 22.94 34.64 26.97
C PRO A 616 23.16 33.66 28.13
N GLN A 617 24.24 32.88 28.08
CA GLN A 617 24.56 31.85 29.08
C GLN A 617 25.98 32.03 29.64
N SER A 618 26.26 31.40 30.79
CA SER A 618 27.60 31.41 31.38
C SER A 618 28.57 30.53 30.58
N ASP A 619 29.87 30.87 30.65
CA ASP A 619 30.93 30.07 30.01
C ASP A 619 30.92 28.61 30.48
N VAL A 620 30.59 28.37 31.74
CA VAL A 620 30.49 27.01 32.32
C VAL A 620 29.36 26.21 31.66
N SER A 621 28.18 26.83 31.45
CA SER A 621 27.05 26.17 30.79
C SER A 621 27.37 25.86 29.32
N PHE A 622 27.99 26.80 28.63
CA PHE A 622 28.44 26.59 27.25
C PHE A 622 29.50 25.49 27.15
N HIS A 623 30.47 25.44 28.07
CA HIS A 623 31.46 24.36 28.10
C HIS A 623 30.83 22.98 28.31
N HIS A 624 29.83 22.86 29.20
CA HIS A 624 29.09 21.60 29.36
C HIS A 624 28.30 21.21 28.10
N HIS A 625 27.68 22.18 27.43
CA HIS A 625 27.01 21.94 26.16
C HIS A 625 28.00 21.48 25.07
N LEU A 626 29.14 22.16 24.94
CA LEU A 626 30.15 21.81 23.96
C LEU A 626 30.76 20.42 24.24
N ALA A 627 30.95 20.08 25.52
CA ALA A 627 31.37 18.74 25.94
C ALA A 627 30.32 17.68 25.57
N SER A 628 29.02 17.97 25.70
CA SER A 628 27.98 17.02 25.31
C SER A 628 27.89 16.77 23.80
N LEU A 629 28.42 17.68 22.97
CA LEU A 629 28.55 17.49 21.52
C LEU A 629 29.78 16.66 21.11
N CYS A 630 30.72 16.43 22.02
CA CYS A 630 31.99 15.75 21.74
C CYS A 630 32.00 14.31 22.24
N LEU A 631 32.23 13.34 21.35
CA LEU A 631 32.22 11.91 21.64
C LEU A 631 33.07 11.55 22.87
N TYR A 632 34.31 12.04 22.94
CA TYR A 632 35.25 11.68 24.02
C TYR A 632 34.81 12.20 25.40
N GLN A 633 34.02 13.26 25.45
CA GLN A 633 33.51 13.86 26.67
C GLN A 633 32.16 13.26 27.09
N GLN A 634 31.60 12.32 26.33
CA GLN A 634 30.34 11.66 26.68
C GLN A 634 30.58 10.46 27.63
N PRO A 635 29.68 10.23 28.61
CA PRO A 635 29.66 9.01 29.40
C PRO A 635 29.23 7.83 28.52
N PHE A 636 29.91 6.68 28.65
CA PHE A 636 29.66 5.54 27.78
C PHE A 636 28.30 4.89 28.05
N ILE A 637 27.53 4.58 27.00
CA ILE A 637 26.12 4.16 27.12
C ILE A 637 25.93 2.88 27.93
N LYS A 638 26.87 1.93 27.87
CA LYS A 638 26.79 0.67 28.61
C LYS A 638 27.34 0.78 30.03
N ASN A 639 28.16 1.79 30.31
CA ASN A 639 28.73 2.04 31.62
C ASN A 639 28.91 3.56 31.81
N PRO A 640 27.90 4.26 32.36
CA PRO A 640 27.94 5.71 32.51
C PRO A 640 29.05 6.25 33.43
N ASP A 641 29.63 5.39 34.27
CA ASP A 641 30.76 5.73 35.16
C ASP A 641 32.09 5.89 34.40
N LEU A 642 32.14 5.45 33.12
CA LEU A 642 33.32 5.52 32.26
C LEU A 642 33.09 6.52 31.13
N PHE A 643 34.03 7.43 30.91
CA PHE A 643 33.98 8.30 29.72
C PHE A 643 34.48 7.57 28.46
N VAL A 644 33.95 7.93 27.29
CA VAL A 644 34.42 7.36 26.03
C VAL A 644 35.93 7.60 25.82
N SER A 645 36.47 8.74 26.26
CA SER A 645 37.92 9.02 26.21
C SER A 645 38.77 7.98 26.94
N GLU A 646 38.25 7.42 28.04
CA GLU A 646 38.95 6.40 28.82
C GLU A 646 38.85 5.04 28.15
N LEU A 647 37.68 4.74 27.57
CA LEU A 647 37.43 3.50 26.83
C LEU A 647 38.32 3.36 25.59
N VAL A 648 38.58 4.46 24.88
CA VAL A 648 39.31 4.45 23.59
C VAL A 648 40.77 4.86 23.72
N LYS A 649 41.31 4.96 24.94
CA LYS A 649 42.68 5.41 25.21
C LYS A 649 43.73 4.60 24.43
N ASP A 650 43.59 3.28 24.41
CA ASP A 650 44.52 2.37 23.72
C ASP A 650 44.14 2.11 22.25
N ASN A 651 42.95 2.52 21.84
CA ASN A 651 42.46 2.37 20.47
C ASN A 651 41.57 3.56 20.07
N PRO A 652 42.18 4.72 19.76
CA PRO A 652 41.45 5.96 19.56
C PRO A 652 40.54 5.89 18.32
N VAL A 653 39.44 6.63 18.39
CA VAL A 653 38.56 6.86 17.24
C VAL A 653 39.22 7.86 16.32
N ILE A 654 39.43 7.45 15.07
CA ILE A 654 39.98 8.30 14.01
C ILE A 654 38.88 9.20 13.45
N ASP A 655 37.70 8.63 13.19
CA ASP A 655 36.57 9.34 12.61
C ASP A 655 35.26 8.57 12.83
N PHE A 656 34.13 9.25 12.70
CA PHE A 656 32.81 8.59 12.69
C PHE A 656 31.82 9.30 11.77
N TYR A 657 30.87 8.53 11.24
CA TYR A 657 29.84 9.01 10.33
C TYR A 657 28.49 8.56 10.87
N ARG A 658 27.54 9.49 10.97
CA ARG A 658 26.17 9.21 11.42
C ARG A 658 25.19 9.74 10.37
N PHE A 659 24.51 8.83 9.68
CA PHE A 659 23.40 9.18 8.81
C PHE A 659 22.10 9.01 9.57
N GLU A 660 21.37 10.11 9.71
CA GLU A 660 19.99 10.11 10.18
C GLU A 660 19.03 10.41 9.03
N LEU A 661 18.04 9.53 8.86
CA LEU A 661 17.04 9.65 7.83
C LEU A 661 16.34 11.00 7.90
N GLY A 662 16.29 11.71 6.79
CA GLY A 662 15.58 12.99 6.70
C GLY A 662 16.25 14.15 7.45
N GLN A 663 17.44 13.94 8.01
CA GLN A 663 18.19 14.99 8.71
C GLN A 663 18.36 16.22 7.82
N GLY A 664 17.98 17.40 8.31
CA GLY A 664 18.07 18.67 7.57
C GLY A 664 16.98 18.92 6.53
N ILE A 665 15.91 18.10 6.52
CA ILE A 665 14.74 18.28 5.65
C ILE A 665 13.59 19.02 6.35
N GLU A 666 13.51 18.95 7.68
CA GLU A 666 12.50 19.67 8.46
C GLU A 666 12.84 21.18 8.51
N ASN A 667 11.88 22.03 8.09
CA ASN A 667 11.91 23.50 8.03
C ASN A 667 12.40 24.22 6.76
N LYS A 668 12.64 23.55 5.62
CA LYS A 668 12.92 24.27 4.34
C LYS A 668 12.13 23.73 3.16
N LEU A 669 11.22 24.55 2.67
CA LEU A 669 10.30 24.30 1.54
C LEU A 669 10.99 24.19 0.15
N ASN A 670 12.32 24.12 0.05
CA ASN A 670 13.03 24.14 -1.24
C ASN A 670 14.44 23.53 -1.15
N CYS A 671 14.52 22.22 -0.93
CA CYS A 671 15.78 21.48 -1.02
C CYS A 671 15.85 20.74 -2.36
N ARG A 672 16.35 21.42 -3.40
CA ARG A 672 16.75 20.79 -4.66
C ARG A 672 17.98 19.91 -4.43
N LEU A 673 18.00 18.75 -5.10
CA LEU A 673 18.90 17.58 -5.00
C LEU A 673 20.41 17.83 -5.24
N ASP A 674 20.88 19.05 -5.14
CA ASP A 674 22.22 19.45 -5.59
C ASP A 674 22.95 20.37 -4.59
N ILE A 675 22.35 20.70 -3.44
CA ILE A 675 22.97 21.50 -2.38
C ILE A 675 22.64 20.89 -0.99
N PRO A 676 23.63 20.66 -0.10
CA PRO A 676 23.35 20.26 1.28
C PRO A 676 22.58 21.38 2.00
N CYS A 677 21.41 21.04 2.54
CA CYS A 677 20.42 21.99 3.06
C CYS A 677 20.68 22.54 4.46
N ASP A 678 21.73 22.06 5.12
CA ASP A 678 22.14 22.51 6.44
C ASP A 678 23.13 23.69 6.38
N GLY A 679 23.60 24.08 5.20
CA GLY A 679 24.71 25.04 5.14
C GLY A 679 26.00 24.47 5.74
N SER A 680 26.05 23.17 6.05
CA SER A 680 27.31 22.48 6.26
C SER A 680 27.93 22.30 4.87
N LYS A 681 29.02 23.03 4.64
CA LYS A 681 30.12 22.37 3.94
C LYS A 681 30.33 21.08 4.73
N ILE A 682 30.40 19.95 4.04
CA ILE A 682 30.95 18.74 4.62
C ILE A 682 32.26 19.17 5.31
N SER A 683 32.26 19.26 6.63
CA SER A 683 33.48 19.26 7.42
C SER A 683 33.98 17.84 7.36
N VAL A 684 34.49 17.45 6.18
CA VAL A 684 35.66 16.59 6.19
C VAL A 684 36.70 17.52 6.77
N THR A 685 36.93 17.45 8.07
CA THR A 685 38.15 17.98 8.66
C THR A 685 39.26 17.19 7.98
N PRO A 686 40.03 17.74 7.03
CA PRO A 686 41.20 17.05 6.55
C PRO A 686 42.23 17.22 7.68
N ILE A 687 42.61 16.13 8.34
CA ILE A 687 43.88 16.14 9.05
C ILE A 687 44.94 16.49 8.00
N TYR A 688 45.55 17.66 8.19
CA TYR A 688 46.53 18.27 7.29
C TYR A 688 47.64 17.29 6.92
N GLY A 689 47.68 16.93 5.63
CA GLY A 689 48.90 16.54 4.93
C GLY A 689 49.21 17.62 3.91
N LYS A 690 50.33 18.33 4.07
CA LYS A 690 50.85 19.36 3.18
C LYS A 690 50.75 18.94 1.70
N GLU A 691 50.18 19.81 0.86
CA GLU A 691 50.86 20.38 -0.31
C GLU A 691 50.02 21.50 -0.94
N TRP A 692 50.62 22.68 -1.07
CA TRP A 692 50.08 23.77 -1.87
C TRP A 692 50.13 23.37 -3.35
N ASN A 693 48.98 23.36 -4.04
CA ASN A 693 48.86 23.76 -5.45
C ASN A 693 47.38 23.72 -5.91
N LYS A 694 46.75 24.89 -6.07
CA LYS A 694 45.57 25.06 -6.95
C LYS A 694 45.67 26.37 -7.72
N MET A 695 45.76 26.28 -9.04
CA MET A 695 44.63 26.63 -9.92
C MET A 695 44.99 26.35 -11.38
N LYS A 696 44.32 25.37 -12.01
CA LYS A 696 44.18 25.34 -13.47
C LYS A 696 42.83 25.97 -13.83
N LEU A 697 42.88 27.20 -14.30
CA LEU A 697 41.74 27.93 -14.85
C LEU A 697 41.38 27.35 -16.22
N LYS A 698 40.09 27.09 -16.45
CA LYS A 698 39.56 26.65 -17.74
C LYS A 698 39.41 27.88 -18.67
N LYS A 699 39.87 27.73 -19.91
CA LYS A 699 39.68 28.68 -21.01
C LYS A 699 38.21 28.64 -21.44
N ASN A 700 37.56 29.79 -21.63
CA ASN A 700 36.27 29.83 -22.34
C ASN A 700 36.29 30.82 -23.51
N VAL A 701 35.53 30.48 -24.55
CA VAL A 701 35.65 30.99 -25.91
C VAL A 701 34.33 31.67 -26.29
N GLY A 702 34.37 33.00 -26.42
CA GLY A 702 33.31 33.79 -27.06
C GLY A 702 33.86 35.11 -27.59
N LYS A 703 33.96 35.26 -28.91
CA LYS A 703 34.51 36.48 -29.57
C LYS A 703 33.76 37.76 -29.21
N VAL A 704 32.47 37.66 -28.90
CA VAL A 704 31.63 38.82 -28.56
C VAL A 704 32.05 39.43 -27.21
N ASP A 705 32.34 38.61 -26.20
CA ASP A 705 32.76 39.06 -24.88
C ASP A 705 34.11 39.80 -24.92
N GLN A 706 35.05 39.31 -25.74
CA GLN A 706 36.35 39.98 -25.94
C GLN A 706 36.17 41.36 -26.56
N ILE A 707 35.30 41.50 -27.58
CA ILE A 707 35.03 42.78 -28.24
C ILE A 707 34.45 43.78 -27.23
N VAL A 708 33.47 43.37 -26.41
CA VAL A 708 32.85 44.25 -25.40
C VAL A 708 33.88 44.78 -24.40
N ARG A 709 34.82 43.94 -23.96
CA ARG A 709 35.87 44.34 -23.02
C ARG A 709 36.90 45.30 -23.64
N TYR A 710 37.27 45.12 -24.90
CA TYR A 710 38.13 46.10 -25.59
C TYR A 710 37.45 47.46 -25.73
N VAL A 711 36.16 47.47 -26.05
CA VAL A 711 35.37 48.72 -26.17
C VAL A 711 35.27 49.42 -24.81
N LEU A 712 34.94 48.70 -23.74
CA LEU A 712 34.90 49.27 -22.39
C LEU A 712 36.25 49.78 -21.90
N ALA A 713 37.34 49.06 -22.20
CA ALA A 713 38.68 49.52 -21.86
C ALA A 713 39.05 50.82 -22.59
N LEU A 714 38.74 50.93 -23.88
CA LEU A 714 38.99 52.15 -24.67
C LEU A 714 38.25 53.34 -24.05
N VAL A 715 36.99 53.15 -23.67
CA VAL A 715 36.17 54.19 -23.01
C VAL A 715 36.80 54.64 -21.69
N LEU A 716 37.28 53.71 -20.87
CA LEU A 716 37.95 54.02 -19.60
C LEU A 716 39.29 54.76 -19.79
N VAL A 717 40.07 54.44 -20.83
CA VAL A 717 41.32 55.17 -21.16
C VAL A 717 41.01 56.60 -21.61
N VAL A 718 40.00 56.80 -22.46
CA VAL A 718 39.57 58.13 -22.89
C VAL A 718 39.08 58.95 -21.69
N LEU A 719 38.29 58.35 -20.80
CA LEU A 719 37.86 58.99 -19.54
C LEU A 719 39.03 59.34 -18.62
N ALA A 720 40.06 58.48 -18.52
CA ALA A 720 41.25 58.74 -17.71
C ALA A 720 42.03 59.97 -18.20
N ILE A 721 42.09 60.18 -19.52
CA ILE A 721 42.77 61.31 -20.16
C ILE A 721 41.95 62.60 -20.03
N VAL A 722 40.63 62.53 -20.22
CA VAL A 722 39.75 63.70 -20.22
C VAL A 722 39.45 64.22 -18.81
N LEU A 723 39.33 63.34 -17.81
CA LEU A 723 38.96 63.69 -16.42
C LEU A 723 40.12 63.70 -15.41
N PRO A 724 41.36 63.86 -15.88
CA PRO A 724 42.60 63.44 -15.18
C PRO A 724 42.45 62.37 -14.10
N LEU A 725 41.72 61.29 -14.37
CA LEU A 725 41.53 60.16 -13.45
C LEU A 725 42.47 59.02 -13.83
N TRP A 726 43.75 59.20 -13.53
CA TRP A 726 44.83 58.28 -13.98
C TRP A 726 44.66 56.88 -13.39
N TRP A 727 43.99 56.76 -12.24
CA TRP A 727 43.66 55.48 -11.63
C TRP A 727 42.70 54.63 -12.47
N LEU A 728 41.95 55.20 -13.43
CA LEU A 728 41.09 54.47 -14.36
C LEU A 728 41.87 53.72 -15.45
N VAL A 729 43.15 54.03 -15.66
CA VAL A 729 44.02 53.27 -16.57
C VAL A 729 44.20 51.83 -16.08
N ILE A 730 44.20 51.62 -14.76
CA ILE A 730 44.35 50.30 -14.15
C ILE A 730 43.17 49.36 -14.49
N PRO A 731 41.89 49.71 -14.22
CA PRO A 731 40.76 48.87 -14.61
C PRO A 731 40.62 48.74 -16.14
N ALA A 732 41.00 49.76 -16.92
CA ALA A 732 41.05 49.64 -18.37
C ALA A 732 42.06 48.58 -18.84
N ALA A 733 43.27 48.59 -18.28
CA ALA A 733 44.30 47.60 -18.55
C ALA A 733 43.84 46.19 -18.14
N VAL A 734 43.14 46.04 -17.01
CA VAL A 734 42.55 44.76 -16.57
C VAL A 734 41.51 44.24 -17.59
N LEU A 735 40.69 45.11 -18.17
CA LEU A 735 39.71 44.69 -19.19
C LEU A 735 40.38 44.27 -20.49
N VAL A 736 41.39 44.99 -20.99
CA VAL A 736 42.19 44.58 -22.16
C VAL A 736 42.87 43.23 -21.90
N PHE A 737 43.49 43.09 -20.72
CA PHE A 737 44.21 41.88 -20.35
C PHE A 737 43.25 40.69 -20.28
N THR A 738 42.12 40.82 -19.60
CA THR A 738 41.14 39.72 -19.50
C THR A 738 40.45 39.42 -20.82
N ALA A 739 40.39 40.37 -21.77
CA ALA A 739 39.94 40.14 -23.15
C ALA A 739 40.97 39.33 -23.94
N ILE A 740 42.26 39.70 -23.91
CA ILE A 740 43.34 38.99 -24.61
C ILE A 740 43.41 37.52 -24.16
N PHE A 741 43.34 37.29 -22.85
CA PHE A 741 43.54 35.96 -22.27
C PHE A 741 42.25 35.14 -22.07
N SER A 742 41.10 35.63 -22.55
CA SER A 742 39.80 34.93 -22.53
C SER A 742 39.40 34.40 -21.15
N PHE A 743 39.44 35.25 -20.13
CA PHE A 743 39.14 34.90 -18.74
C PHE A 743 37.66 35.09 -18.41
N CYS A 744 36.97 34.05 -17.89
CA CYS A 744 35.56 34.17 -17.47
C CYS A 744 35.47 34.51 -15.97
N GLY A 745 35.00 35.70 -15.63
CA GLY A 745 34.81 36.10 -14.23
C GLY A 745 34.68 37.60 -13.96
N LEU A 746 33.83 38.31 -14.71
CA LEU A 746 33.42 39.66 -14.29
C LEU A 746 31.90 39.86 -14.32
N TYR A 747 31.22 39.28 -15.30
CA TYR A 747 29.76 39.40 -15.43
C TYR A 747 28.97 38.53 -14.45
N THR A 748 29.63 37.63 -13.72
CA THR A 748 29.05 36.89 -12.59
C THR A 748 28.63 37.81 -11.44
N LEU A 749 29.28 38.96 -11.27
CA LEU A 749 28.88 40.01 -10.30
C LEU A 749 27.72 40.88 -10.81
N PHE A 750 27.45 40.89 -12.12
CA PHE A 750 26.40 41.69 -12.76
C PHE A 750 25.25 40.84 -13.35
N GLY A 751 25.18 39.55 -13.01
CA GLY A 751 24.04 38.70 -13.35
C GLY A 751 23.92 38.27 -14.82
N LEU A 752 25.01 38.22 -15.59
CA LEU A 752 25.00 37.71 -16.97
C LEU A 752 26.07 36.61 -17.14
N ASN A 753 25.68 35.38 -17.50
CA ASN A 753 26.60 34.24 -17.71
C ASN A 753 26.44 33.65 -19.11
N THR A 754 27.54 33.58 -19.87
CA THR A 754 27.56 33.25 -21.31
C THR A 754 28.44 32.04 -21.68
N CYS A 755 28.63 31.06 -20.79
CA CYS A 755 29.66 30.02 -20.97
C CYS A 755 29.17 28.58 -20.63
N LYS A 756 29.40 27.62 -21.56
CA LYS A 756 28.94 26.20 -21.55
C LYS A 756 29.99 25.19 -20.99
N ILE A 757 29.53 24.01 -20.55
CA ILE A 757 30.19 22.98 -19.70
C ILE A 757 30.34 21.63 -20.44
N GLU A 758 31.42 20.86 -20.15
CA GLU A 758 31.60 19.34 -20.15
C GLU A 758 33.05 18.95 -20.58
N GLU A 759 33.71 17.80 -20.30
CA GLU A 759 33.56 16.62 -19.43
C GLU A 759 34.95 15.93 -19.23
N GLU A 760 35.13 15.27 -18.08
CA GLU A 760 35.83 13.98 -17.78
C GLU A 760 37.33 13.58 -18.01
N LYS A 761 37.74 12.68 -17.09
CA LYS A 761 38.79 11.63 -17.07
C LYS A 761 40.21 11.93 -16.55
N LYS A 762 40.45 11.68 -15.25
CA LYS A 762 40.89 10.37 -14.71
C LYS A 762 40.79 10.35 -13.19
#